data_AF-A0A8J8MC62-F1
#
_entry.id   AF-A0A8J8MC62-F1
#
_cell.length_a   1.000
_cell.length_b   1.000
_cell.length_c   1.000
_cell.angle_alpha   90.00
_cell.angle_beta   90.00
_cell.angle_gamma   90.00
#
_symmetry.space_group_name_H-M   'P 1'
#
loop_
_entity.id
_entity.type
_entity.pdbx_description
1 polymer ?
#
loop_
_entity_poly.entity_id
_entity_poly.type
_entity_poly.pdbx_seq_one_letter_code
_entity_poly.pdbx_strand_id
1 'polypeptide(L)'
;MKMLNGKSFIENKMLKTIIARRDELKCIKEEFDSVLEGGSGVVLVKGLPGIGKTFLVESLVRDLVSNNVTYVYGKFRKNNKKSFIAITEIIERMVKHILTLPPEQLKNIQRNLKETLGSDIEIITSISPYSSKLLGNYKSINIDNYNKLKYRIKKAVHRFISIVSESLFPLIIFIDDLHWADSSSLEIIEYLCKKNESLNTLLIVAYRNNKTENTSRRDNKKKIIQLEDTYMTMELQELTDGDISEYLQLIMGEETENINYLARFIYGLTLGNPFYMNEIINVFIQEAILIFSEQTNQWVVELDGLNRLSLPVDIEMVIIHKINKLDKAKKELLDIIACLDGKVDYHILRKIVDIDDTLLSNQLETLCQDAFLLKKIENEQITEIVTYDFVHDIILELVYKSIEPVNRKNIHYRIAETLLNNTEDIFVEKNRLFIVSQLLRSDKSILSYENTERWIYELYHAGIEAKRTTSVKQAIKIFLLSLQLISDYDFNEKDDMEMKINLELGECEFICEKYEEAKERFDSLITKYNKKENLIAIKRRYLKLHSHDGDCEKVIEIGLELLKLLDLDFNIKHLKMDLLKGKKLFSNKAIEQIKDKPIITDKRLLYILETLTTMIPAANCIDGNIFHLIIIKIGILSVKYGNSSYSPIGYGAYSYILYNVWNDYEKGKKLENITLELLESNDNLLTKSIVYSFIGAFVHHWSNPLEQGIEYLEKSTQEGARIGELIYSGYAIISIIYTKYVCGISLREITHYINSLEKDLHMKGYDVVKFIDYVFSPHVDYLEKGKVTKKYGQIKEEAALLNNTKGLAYNAFMIQRLFMECKIQEAYELVKKITPTIRSLKGHIIYVDLIFYSTLIRLAEHDKLFEHEKKENKRLIKECLRELNYWVNIYKENHYARYLLAKVEYTKLFDNNHFIDKLYNKAINYAEKQDNLQIGAVANYLTAKYHHESNRKLAEFYAREAVILYEEWGAKYIADLIEKEFNLEDDIHENSKAKLHNTIVEEKAETNENISEIIYNLINKIEPLEENEGIKYILGFLIDNHYADYGAVLFEKKDEMYLQYEKLNNRKVNIHREPVNMKYVNHMSHKIIRYVARTGEEIILNKKPEKGLYVRDLYIMNKDEVSILCIPINYLGVLIGIVYLEKARTQCFNGNIIKIIKSVIPTLISKRTTIKHVNLYNLLNPQNIISELTNREIEVLKLVAEGMSNASISKELYITLGTVKNHLSNIYSKLEVDSRIKAVIRAKDLNIINI
;
A
#
# COMPACT_ATOMS: atom_id res chain seq x y z
N MET A 1 33.03 -40.19 25.70
CA MET A 1 31.76 -40.23 24.93
C MET A 1 30.54 -39.97 25.80
N LYS A 2 30.21 -40.76 26.84
CA LYS A 2 28.93 -40.62 27.55
C LYS A 2 28.69 -39.29 28.29
N MET A 3 29.70 -38.65 28.89
CA MET A 3 29.58 -37.29 29.46
C MET A 3 29.03 -36.25 28.46
N LEU A 4 29.30 -36.39 27.16
CA LEU A 4 28.74 -35.49 26.12
C LEU A 4 27.22 -35.61 26.02
N ASN A 5 26.65 -36.78 26.30
CA ASN A 5 25.19 -36.98 26.33
C ASN A 5 24.57 -36.30 27.56
N GLY A 6 25.24 -36.33 28.71
CA GLY A 6 24.80 -35.62 29.92
C GLY A 6 24.81 -34.10 29.73
N LYS A 7 25.93 -33.55 29.26
CA LYS A 7 26.07 -32.11 28.96
C LYS A 7 25.01 -31.63 27.96
N SER A 8 24.91 -32.28 26.79
CA SER A 8 23.93 -31.90 25.76
C SER A 8 22.47 -32.10 26.17
N PHE A 9 22.18 -32.97 27.15
CA PHE A 9 20.86 -33.10 27.75
C PHE A 9 20.48 -31.88 28.61
N ILE A 10 21.40 -31.36 29.46
CA ILE A 10 21.16 -30.12 30.20
C ILE A 10 21.03 -28.92 29.24
N GLU A 11 21.92 -28.76 28.28
CA GLU A 11 21.89 -27.64 27.32
C GLU A 11 20.54 -27.60 26.56
N ASN A 12 20.02 -28.77 26.18
CA ASN A 12 18.74 -28.93 25.50
C ASN A 12 17.53 -28.65 26.43
N LYS A 13 17.61 -28.95 27.74
CA LYS A 13 16.60 -28.54 28.74
C LYS A 13 16.64 -27.02 29.00
N MET A 14 17.81 -26.42 29.14
CA MET A 14 17.97 -24.97 29.39
C MET A 14 17.29 -24.14 28.29
N LEU A 15 17.49 -24.52 27.02
CA LEU A 15 16.87 -23.86 25.86
C LEU A 15 15.33 -23.99 25.77
N LYS A 16 14.71 -24.75 26.68
CA LYS A 16 13.27 -25.06 26.69
C LYS A 16 12.55 -24.65 27.98
N THR A 17 13.27 -24.45 29.08
CA THR A 17 12.67 -24.23 30.40
C THR A 17 12.48 -22.73 30.63
N ILE A 18 11.23 -22.31 30.88
CA ILE A 18 10.91 -20.94 31.33
C ILE A 18 10.50 -20.96 32.80
N ILE A 19 10.96 -19.97 33.55
CA ILE A 19 10.83 -19.88 35.01
C ILE A 19 10.39 -18.46 35.39
N ALA A 20 9.65 -18.30 36.49
CA ALA A 20 9.29 -16.99 37.06
C ALA A 20 8.70 -15.96 36.06
N ARG A 21 7.94 -16.43 35.06
CA ARG A 21 7.27 -15.59 34.04
C ARG A 21 5.80 -15.97 33.80
N ARG A 22 5.15 -16.62 34.79
CA ARG A 22 3.80 -17.21 34.61
C ARG A 22 2.74 -16.13 34.47
N ASP A 23 2.83 -15.06 35.26
CA ASP A 23 1.88 -13.95 35.21
C ASP A 23 2.09 -13.08 33.97
N GLU A 24 3.34 -12.87 33.56
CA GLU A 24 3.65 -12.18 32.30
C GLU A 24 3.13 -12.93 31.08
N LEU A 25 3.32 -14.26 31.02
CA LEU A 25 2.72 -15.09 29.97
C LEU A 25 1.19 -15.05 30.00
N LYS A 26 0.56 -14.94 31.17
CA LYS A 26 -0.90 -14.85 31.32
C LYS A 26 -1.43 -13.52 30.78
N CYS A 27 -0.83 -12.40 31.16
CA CYS A 27 -1.21 -11.06 30.67
C CYS A 27 -1.15 -10.95 29.14
N ILE A 28 -0.09 -11.47 28.49
CA ILE A 28 0.02 -11.40 27.02
C ILE A 28 -0.97 -12.36 26.35
N LYS A 29 -1.38 -13.46 27.01
CA LYS A 29 -2.44 -14.35 26.49
C LYS A 29 -3.82 -13.69 26.56
N GLU A 30 -4.14 -12.99 27.64
CA GLU A 30 -5.40 -12.23 27.78
C GLU A 30 -5.55 -11.14 26.70
N GLU A 31 -4.45 -10.44 26.40
CA GLU A 31 -4.39 -9.50 25.26
C GLU A 31 -4.50 -10.23 23.90
N PHE A 32 -3.91 -11.42 23.75
CA PHE A 32 -4.01 -12.22 22.52
C PHE A 32 -5.42 -12.76 22.26
N ASP A 33 -6.11 -13.23 23.30
CA ASP A 33 -7.48 -13.75 23.20
C ASP A 33 -8.44 -12.63 22.76
N SER A 34 -8.20 -11.39 23.21
CA SER A 34 -8.89 -10.19 22.72
C SER A 34 -8.68 -9.91 21.22
N VAL A 35 -7.56 -10.37 20.63
CA VAL A 35 -7.34 -10.32 19.16
C VAL A 35 -8.11 -11.44 18.45
N LEU A 36 -8.27 -12.62 19.07
CA LEU A 36 -9.07 -13.72 18.51
C LEU A 36 -10.56 -13.37 18.42
N GLU A 37 -11.07 -12.54 19.32
CA GLU A 37 -12.43 -11.98 19.27
C GLU A 37 -12.62 -10.89 18.20
N GLY A 38 -11.57 -10.56 17.42
CA GLY A 38 -11.59 -9.56 16.37
C GLY A 38 -11.10 -8.17 16.78
N GLY A 39 -10.53 -8.04 17.98
CA GLY A 39 -9.85 -6.83 18.45
C GLY A 39 -8.40 -6.73 17.97
N SER A 40 -7.62 -5.88 18.65
CA SER A 40 -6.19 -5.65 18.38
C SER A 40 -5.48 -5.33 19.69
N GLY A 41 -4.27 -5.86 19.91
CA GLY A 41 -3.53 -5.68 21.17
C GLY A 41 -2.14 -5.07 21.00
N VAL A 42 -1.67 -4.33 22.01
CA VAL A 42 -0.34 -3.69 22.02
C VAL A 42 0.32 -3.84 23.39
N VAL A 43 1.41 -4.62 23.46
CA VAL A 43 2.15 -4.88 24.70
C VAL A 43 3.60 -4.40 24.61
N LEU A 44 4.03 -3.63 25.60
CA LEU A 44 5.37 -3.07 25.72
C LEU A 44 6.16 -3.84 26.80
N VAL A 45 7.33 -4.37 26.43
CA VAL A 45 8.14 -5.24 27.31
C VAL A 45 9.47 -4.56 27.64
N LYS A 46 9.62 -4.05 28.86
CA LYS A 46 10.87 -3.43 29.35
C LYS A 46 11.63 -4.34 30.32
N GLY A 47 12.92 -4.05 30.50
CA GLY A 47 13.82 -4.77 31.40
C GLY A 47 15.27 -4.76 30.89
N LEU A 48 16.20 -5.29 31.68
CA LEU A 48 17.65 -5.25 31.41
C LEU A 48 18.09 -6.09 30.18
N PRO A 49 19.34 -5.94 29.69
CA PRO A 49 20.00 -6.93 28.84
C PRO A 49 19.96 -8.33 29.47
N GLY A 50 19.85 -9.41 28.68
CA GLY A 50 19.87 -10.79 29.18
C GLY A 50 18.63 -11.26 29.98
N ILE A 51 17.71 -10.36 30.36
CA ILE A 51 16.57 -10.62 31.28
C ILE A 51 15.47 -11.58 30.75
N GLY A 52 15.62 -12.08 29.51
CA GLY A 52 14.71 -13.04 28.90
C GLY A 52 13.59 -12.48 28.00
N LYS A 53 13.56 -11.17 27.68
CA LYS A 53 12.49 -10.54 26.86
C LYS A 53 12.16 -11.31 25.56
N THR A 54 13.18 -11.60 24.74
CA THR A 54 13.01 -12.34 23.48
C THR A 54 12.50 -13.77 23.74
N PHE A 55 13.05 -14.45 24.75
CA PHE A 55 12.69 -15.82 25.13
C PHE A 55 11.27 -15.94 25.69
N LEU A 56 10.77 -14.91 26.38
CA LEU A 56 9.38 -14.81 26.85
C LEU A 56 8.41 -14.87 25.66
N VAL A 57 8.65 -14.05 24.64
CA VAL A 57 7.80 -14.01 23.43
C VAL A 57 7.95 -15.30 22.61
N GLU A 58 9.15 -15.86 22.50
CA GLU A 58 9.35 -17.17 21.87
C GLU A 58 8.73 -18.33 22.67
N SER A 59 8.57 -18.20 24.00
CA SER A 59 7.81 -19.17 24.81
C SER A 59 6.32 -19.02 24.61
N LEU A 60 5.80 -17.78 24.61
CA LEU A 60 4.40 -17.50 24.28
C LEU A 60 4.02 -18.05 22.90
N VAL A 61 4.86 -17.82 21.89
CA VAL A 61 4.62 -18.32 20.53
C VAL A 61 4.69 -19.85 20.45
N ARG A 62 5.52 -20.50 21.29
CA ARG A 62 5.55 -21.96 21.45
C ARG A 62 4.25 -22.51 22.08
N ASP A 63 3.74 -21.85 23.12
CA ASP A 63 2.47 -22.21 23.77
C ASP A 63 1.28 -22.05 22.81
N LEU A 64 1.25 -20.94 22.06
CA LEU A 64 0.16 -20.60 21.12
C LEU A 64 0.21 -21.39 19.79
N VAL A 65 1.10 -22.37 19.61
CA VAL A 65 1.19 -23.17 18.37
C VAL A 65 -0.13 -23.88 18.04
N SER A 66 -0.95 -24.20 19.05
CA SER A 66 -2.31 -24.76 18.91
C SER A 66 -3.26 -23.85 18.13
N ASN A 67 -3.19 -22.53 18.33
CA ASN A 67 -4.23 -21.58 17.91
C ASN A 67 -4.02 -21.08 16.46
N ASN A 68 -3.39 -21.91 15.62
CA ASN A 68 -3.01 -21.66 14.23
C ASN A 68 -2.24 -20.35 13.93
N VAL A 69 -1.64 -19.72 14.93
CA VAL A 69 -1.06 -18.36 14.86
C VAL A 69 0.09 -18.23 13.85
N THR A 70 0.16 -17.06 13.20
CA THR A 70 1.29 -16.57 12.39
C THR A 70 2.17 -15.64 13.22
N TYR A 71 3.49 -15.75 13.10
CA TYR A 71 4.45 -14.96 13.89
C TYR A 71 5.55 -14.35 13.00
N VAL A 72 5.74 -13.04 13.11
CA VAL A 72 6.82 -12.30 12.42
C VAL A 72 7.62 -11.43 13.39
N TYR A 73 8.88 -11.18 13.06
CA TYR A 73 9.86 -10.58 13.98
C TYR A 73 10.85 -9.66 13.27
N GLY A 74 11.23 -8.56 13.91
CA GLY A 74 12.34 -7.69 13.49
C GLY A 74 13.09 -7.07 14.66
N LYS A 75 14.42 -6.93 14.54
CA LYS A 75 15.31 -6.44 15.62
C LYS A 75 16.05 -5.16 15.21
N PHE A 76 15.92 -4.10 16.02
CA PHE A 76 16.80 -2.93 15.93
C PHE A 76 18.17 -3.22 16.55
N ARG A 77 19.26 -2.74 15.92
CA ARG A 77 20.64 -3.11 16.29
C ARG A 77 21.51 -1.86 16.46
N LYS A 78 22.21 -1.76 17.60
CA LYS A 78 22.98 -0.60 18.09
C LYS A 78 23.80 0.16 17.04
N ASN A 79 24.52 -0.57 16.19
CA ASN A 79 25.45 0.00 15.21
C ASN A 79 24.89 0.07 13.78
N ASN A 80 23.86 -0.72 13.45
CA ASN A 80 23.37 -0.88 12.08
C ASN A 80 22.73 0.41 11.59
N LYS A 81 23.22 0.92 10.45
CA LYS A 81 22.81 2.21 9.87
C LYS A 81 21.64 2.10 8.88
N LYS A 82 21.20 0.90 8.47
CA LYS A 82 20.07 0.73 7.54
C LYS A 82 18.76 1.17 8.22
N SER A 83 18.20 2.30 7.79
CA SER A 83 16.87 2.76 8.24
C SER A 83 15.83 1.66 8.02
N PHE A 84 14.81 1.62 8.88
CA PHE A 84 13.71 0.64 8.82
C PHE A 84 14.13 -0.82 8.94
N ILE A 85 15.32 -1.17 9.47
CA ILE A 85 15.81 -2.57 9.51
C ILE A 85 14.81 -3.58 10.08
N ALA A 86 14.18 -3.30 11.23
CA ALA A 86 13.19 -4.21 11.83
C ALA A 86 11.89 -4.29 11.00
N ILE A 87 11.45 -3.18 10.41
CA ILE A 87 10.26 -3.10 9.54
C ILE A 87 10.51 -3.87 8.24
N THR A 88 11.76 -3.81 7.73
CA THR A 88 12.23 -4.59 6.59
C THR A 88 12.15 -6.08 6.90
N GLU A 89 12.74 -6.53 8.01
CA GLU A 89 12.69 -7.93 8.45
C GLU A 89 11.25 -8.44 8.66
N ILE A 90 10.33 -7.60 9.14
CA ILE A 90 8.91 -7.92 9.31
C ILE A 90 8.21 -8.07 7.95
N ILE A 91 8.37 -7.10 7.03
CA ILE A 91 7.79 -7.16 5.68
C ILE A 91 8.34 -8.37 4.90
N GLU A 92 9.63 -8.67 5.01
CA GLU A 92 10.25 -9.83 4.36
C GLU A 92 9.65 -11.15 4.86
N ARG A 93 9.45 -11.30 6.18
CA ARG A 93 8.80 -12.49 6.75
C ARG A 93 7.32 -12.58 6.38
N MET A 94 6.59 -11.47 6.39
CA MET A 94 5.20 -11.40 5.90
C MET A 94 5.10 -11.87 4.45
N VAL A 95 5.96 -11.36 3.54
CA VAL A 95 6.02 -11.79 2.14
C VAL A 95 6.31 -13.28 2.02
N LYS A 96 7.26 -13.82 2.80
CA LYS A 96 7.55 -15.26 2.85
C LYS A 96 6.33 -16.10 3.25
N HIS A 97 5.52 -15.64 4.21
CA HIS A 97 4.26 -16.32 4.57
C HIS A 97 3.20 -16.23 3.46
N ILE A 98 2.96 -15.05 2.88
CA ILE A 98 1.96 -14.84 1.80
C ILE A 98 2.24 -15.75 0.60
N LEU A 99 3.52 -15.93 0.23
CA LEU A 99 3.93 -16.79 -0.88
C LEU A 99 3.67 -18.30 -0.66
N THR A 100 3.27 -18.72 0.55
CA THR A 100 2.83 -20.11 0.83
C THR A 100 1.32 -20.33 0.67
N LEU A 101 0.53 -19.28 0.41
CA LEU A 101 -0.93 -19.35 0.36
C LEU A 101 -1.46 -20.00 -0.96
N PRO A 102 -2.67 -20.57 -0.93
CA PRO A 102 -3.38 -21.08 -2.12
C PRO A 102 -3.42 -20.05 -3.28
N PRO A 103 -3.33 -20.47 -4.55
CA PRO A 103 -3.22 -19.55 -5.69
C PRO A 103 -4.34 -18.51 -5.82
N GLU A 104 -5.57 -18.83 -5.41
CA GLU A 104 -6.69 -17.87 -5.42
C GLU A 104 -6.54 -16.82 -4.31
N GLN A 105 -6.12 -17.22 -3.10
CA GLN A 105 -5.83 -16.30 -2.00
C GLN A 105 -4.62 -15.42 -2.33
N LEU A 106 -3.53 -16.01 -2.84
CA LEU A 106 -2.34 -15.28 -3.29
C LEU A 106 -2.69 -14.26 -4.39
N LYS A 107 -3.46 -14.64 -5.41
CA LYS A 107 -3.94 -13.71 -6.45
C LYS A 107 -4.83 -12.60 -5.88
N ASN A 108 -5.72 -12.92 -4.94
CA ASN A 108 -6.58 -11.91 -4.32
C ASN A 108 -5.78 -10.92 -3.47
N ILE A 109 -4.78 -11.39 -2.71
CA ILE A 109 -3.88 -10.54 -1.92
C ILE A 109 -3.02 -9.67 -2.84
N GLN A 110 -2.43 -10.25 -3.90
CA GLN A 110 -1.70 -9.47 -4.92
C GLN A 110 -2.57 -8.41 -5.58
N ARG A 111 -3.85 -8.71 -5.84
CA ARG A 111 -4.83 -7.75 -6.39
C ARG A 111 -5.16 -6.66 -5.37
N ASN A 112 -5.57 -7.01 -4.16
CA ASN A 112 -5.92 -6.07 -3.08
C ASN A 112 -4.75 -5.13 -2.72
N LEU A 113 -3.52 -5.67 -2.63
CA LEU A 113 -2.30 -4.88 -2.41
C LEU A 113 -2.06 -3.91 -3.58
N LYS A 114 -2.26 -4.34 -4.84
CA LYS A 114 -2.07 -3.48 -6.02
C LYS A 114 -3.11 -2.38 -6.13
N GLU A 115 -4.38 -2.71 -5.91
CA GLU A 115 -5.51 -1.77 -5.91
C GLU A 115 -5.38 -0.73 -4.79
N THR A 116 -4.95 -1.14 -3.58
CA THR A 116 -4.93 -0.26 -2.40
C THR A 116 -3.64 0.55 -2.22
N LEU A 117 -2.48 0.01 -2.61
CA LEU A 117 -1.20 0.73 -2.52
C LEU A 117 -0.97 1.61 -3.76
N GLY A 118 -1.28 1.15 -4.97
CA GLY A 118 -1.04 1.91 -6.20
C GLY A 118 0.41 2.36 -6.34
N SER A 119 0.67 3.68 -6.31
CA SER A 119 2.03 4.25 -6.35
C SER A 119 2.82 4.10 -5.03
N ASP A 120 2.18 3.69 -3.92
CA ASP A 120 2.87 3.38 -2.67
C ASP A 120 3.57 2.00 -2.71
N ILE A 121 3.37 1.19 -3.77
CA ILE A 121 4.13 -0.05 -3.97
C ILE A 121 5.64 0.22 -4.07
N GLU A 122 6.03 1.30 -4.77
CA GLU A 122 7.43 1.72 -4.89
C GLU A 122 8.09 1.91 -3.51
N ILE A 123 7.32 2.41 -2.54
CA ILE A 123 7.75 2.60 -1.14
C ILE A 123 7.96 1.26 -0.44
N ILE A 124 7.02 0.31 -0.57
CA ILE A 124 7.19 -1.02 0.04
C ILE A 124 8.40 -1.75 -0.58
N THR A 125 8.59 -1.64 -1.90
CA THR A 125 9.76 -2.23 -2.58
C THR A 125 11.09 -1.53 -2.27
N SER A 126 11.09 -0.25 -1.87
CA SER A 126 12.32 0.44 -1.46
C SER A 126 12.74 0.14 -0.02
N ILE A 127 11.76 -0.10 0.87
CA ILE A 127 11.99 -0.53 2.26
C ILE A 127 12.41 -2.00 2.27
N SER A 128 11.64 -2.86 1.59
CA SER A 128 11.92 -4.29 1.44
C SER A 128 12.01 -4.67 -0.04
N PRO A 129 13.22 -4.73 -0.61
CA PRO A 129 13.43 -5.20 -1.99
C PRO A 129 12.88 -6.60 -2.25
N TYR A 130 12.82 -7.47 -1.24
CA TYR A 130 12.23 -8.81 -1.32
C TYR A 130 10.75 -8.79 -1.70
N SER A 131 10.00 -7.75 -1.31
CA SER A 131 8.57 -7.61 -1.64
C SER A 131 8.30 -7.53 -3.15
N SER A 132 9.31 -7.25 -3.97
CA SER A 132 9.24 -7.40 -5.43
C SER A 132 8.87 -8.82 -5.88
N LYS A 133 9.24 -9.88 -5.12
CA LYS A 133 8.80 -11.27 -5.38
C LYS A 133 7.28 -11.44 -5.30
N LEU A 134 6.58 -10.60 -4.54
CA LEU A 134 5.12 -10.61 -4.39
C LEU A 134 4.42 -9.59 -5.31
N LEU A 135 4.98 -8.38 -5.42
CA LEU A 135 4.34 -7.24 -6.07
C LEU A 135 4.76 -7.06 -7.54
N GLY A 136 6.02 -7.37 -7.86
CA GLY A 136 6.68 -7.08 -9.14
C GLY A 136 7.77 -6.00 -9.00
N ASN A 137 8.45 -5.70 -10.12
CA ASN A 137 9.46 -4.63 -10.18
C ASN A 137 8.79 -3.30 -10.53
N TYR A 138 9.08 -2.24 -9.77
CA TYR A 138 8.55 -0.89 -9.97
C TYR A 138 9.69 0.14 -10.10
N LYS A 139 9.37 1.38 -10.49
CA LYS A 139 10.38 2.45 -10.71
C LYS A 139 10.91 2.96 -9.36
N SER A 140 12.08 3.62 -9.40
CA SER A 140 12.65 4.28 -8.23
C SER A 140 11.85 5.54 -7.88
N ILE A 141 11.44 5.66 -6.61
CA ILE A 141 10.72 6.83 -6.07
C ILE A 141 11.44 8.14 -6.43
N ASN A 142 10.75 9.07 -7.08
CA ASN A 142 11.23 10.45 -7.20
C ASN A 142 10.91 11.21 -5.90
N ILE A 143 11.94 11.74 -5.23
CA ILE A 143 11.80 12.45 -3.96
C ILE A 143 11.87 13.95 -4.21
N ASP A 144 10.76 14.54 -4.62
CA ASP A 144 10.62 15.99 -4.66
C ASP A 144 10.35 16.58 -3.26
N ASN A 145 9.70 15.83 -2.34
CA ASN A 145 9.36 16.33 -0.99
C ASN A 145 9.37 15.23 0.09
N TYR A 146 10.18 15.40 1.14
CA TYR A 146 10.37 14.41 2.20
C TYR A 146 9.27 14.39 3.26
N ASN A 147 8.68 15.53 3.65
CA ASN A 147 7.61 15.51 4.67
C ASN A 147 6.35 14.83 4.13
N LYS A 148 6.08 14.95 2.81
CA LYS A 148 5.10 14.12 2.10
C LYS A 148 5.51 12.65 2.07
N LEU A 149 6.78 12.34 1.80
CA LEU A 149 7.30 10.96 1.76
C LEU A 149 7.24 10.26 3.14
N LYS A 150 7.60 10.95 4.23
CA LYS A 150 7.46 10.47 5.61
C LYS A 150 6.03 10.03 5.92
N TYR A 151 5.04 10.85 5.52
CA TYR A 151 3.63 10.49 5.70
C TYR A 151 3.22 9.30 4.81
N ARG A 152 3.58 9.33 3.51
CA ARG A 152 3.31 8.22 2.59
C ARG A 152 3.92 6.90 3.07
N ILE A 153 5.14 6.90 3.63
CA ILE A 153 5.78 5.71 4.22
C ILE A 153 4.94 5.12 5.35
N LYS A 154 4.50 5.93 6.32
CA LYS A 154 3.65 5.44 7.43
C LYS A 154 2.34 4.84 6.92
N LYS A 155 1.69 5.52 5.96
CA LYS A 155 0.44 5.06 5.35
C LYS A 155 0.65 3.80 4.50
N ALA A 156 1.74 3.70 3.76
CA ALA A 156 2.09 2.54 2.94
C ALA A 156 2.36 1.31 3.81
N VAL A 157 3.21 1.43 4.83
CA VAL A 157 3.54 0.32 5.75
C VAL A 157 2.30 -0.12 6.53
N HIS A 158 1.47 0.81 7.03
CA HIS A 158 0.20 0.46 7.68
C HIS A 158 -0.78 -0.23 6.73
N ARG A 159 -1.01 0.30 5.52
CA ARG A 159 -1.86 -0.34 4.49
C ARG A 159 -1.37 -1.74 4.11
N PHE A 160 -0.06 -1.89 3.91
CA PHE A 160 0.55 -3.20 3.61
C PHE A 160 0.28 -4.18 4.74
N ILE A 161 0.58 -3.80 5.99
CA ILE A 161 0.34 -4.67 7.16
C ILE A 161 -1.15 -5.01 7.28
N SER A 162 -2.06 -4.04 7.16
CA SER A 162 -3.53 -4.21 7.28
C SER A 162 -4.11 -5.25 6.30
N ILE A 163 -3.75 -5.17 5.01
CA ILE A 163 -4.22 -6.13 3.98
C ILE A 163 -3.60 -7.52 4.20
N VAL A 164 -2.38 -7.56 4.72
CA VAL A 164 -1.65 -8.80 4.99
C VAL A 164 -2.13 -9.48 6.26
N SER A 165 -2.46 -8.73 7.32
CA SER A 165 -2.96 -9.26 8.59
C SER A 165 -4.32 -9.92 8.43
N GLU A 166 -5.23 -9.37 7.62
CA GLU A 166 -6.49 -10.05 7.24
C GLU A 166 -6.25 -11.46 6.71
N SER A 167 -5.15 -11.65 5.96
CA SER A 167 -4.81 -12.90 5.27
C SER A 167 -3.88 -13.83 6.05
N LEU A 168 -3.25 -13.34 7.12
CA LEU A 168 -2.35 -14.09 8.00
C LEU A 168 -2.92 -14.25 9.42
N PHE A 169 -4.17 -13.84 9.64
CA PHE A 169 -4.86 -13.84 10.93
C PHE A 169 -4.98 -15.27 11.53
N PRO A 170 -4.76 -15.45 12.85
CA PRO A 170 -4.30 -14.44 13.81
C PRO A 170 -2.78 -14.22 13.71
N LEU A 171 -2.35 -12.96 13.79
CA LEU A 171 -0.97 -12.53 13.52
C LEU A 171 -0.35 -11.80 14.72
N ILE A 172 0.81 -12.30 15.18
CA ILE A 172 1.67 -11.66 16.16
C ILE A 172 2.86 -11.01 15.45
N ILE A 173 3.10 -9.73 15.74
CA ILE A 173 4.26 -8.96 15.27
C ILE A 173 5.13 -8.64 16.49
N PHE A 174 6.37 -9.14 16.53
CA PHE A 174 7.33 -8.82 17.59
C PHE A 174 8.46 -7.90 17.09
N ILE A 175 8.65 -6.79 17.79
CA ILE A 175 9.72 -5.81 17.55
C ILE A 175 10.64 -5.79 18.76
N ASP A 176 11.93 -6.08 18.58
CA ASP A 176 12.89 -6.11 19.69
C ASP A 176 13.93 -4.98 19.62
N ASP A 177 14.41 -4.60 20.80
CA ASP A 177 15.33 -3.51 21.08
C ASP A 177 14.94 -2.11 20.53
N LEU A 178 13.66 -1.72 20.60
CA LEU A 178 13.11 -0.44 20.06
C LEU A 178 13.97 0.81 20.37
N HIS A 179 14.63 0.88 21.53
CA HIS A 179 15.55 1.97 21.90
C HIS A 179 16.75 2.19 20.93
N TRP A 180 17.13 1.21 20.10
CA TRP A 180 18.12 1.37 19.03
C TRP A 180 17.52 1.95 17.72
N ALA A 181 16.20 2.12 17.61
CA ALA A 181 15.54 2.54 16.38
C ALA A 181 15.94 3.96 15.91
N ASP A 182 16.01 4.14 14.60
CA ASP A 182 16.12 5.48 14.00
C ASP A 182 14.80 6.27 14.16
N SER A 183 14.87 7.60 14.02
CA SER A 183 13.71 8.48 14.24
C SER A 183 12.54 8.21 13.27
N SER A 184 12.83 7.81 12.03
CA SER A 184 11.81 7.52 11.02
C SER A 184 11.15 6.17 11.27
N SER A 185 11.91 5.16 11.70
CA SER A 185 11.35 3.88 12.18
C SER A 185 10.42 4.07 13.38
N LEU A 186 10.87 4.80 14.40
CA LEU A 186 10.08 5.02 15.62
C LEU A 186 8.78 5.77 15.32
N GLU A 187 8.82 6.77 14.42
CA GLU A 187 7.63 7.44 13.88
C GLU A 187 6.65 6.52 13.11
N ILE A 188 7.09 5.36 12.61
CA ILE A 188 6.20 4.34 12.00
C ILE A 188 5.63 3.44 13.09
N ILE A 189 6.44 2.99 14.07
CA ILE A 189 5.95 2.12 15.16
C ILE A 189 4.89 2.86 15.99
N GLU A 190 5.10 4.14 16.32
CA GLU A 190 4.08 5.00 16.93
C GLU A 190 2.77 5.06 16.13
N TYR A 191 2.85 5.06 14.79
CA TYR A 191 1.69 5.11 13.90
C TYR A 191 0.97 3.76 13.84
N LEU A 192 1.71 2.64 13.85
CA LEU A 192 1.15 1.30 13.91
C LEU A 192 0.43 1.06 15.24
N CYS A 193 1.03 1.39 16.40
CA CYS A 193 0.34 1.29 17.69
C CYS A 193 -0.96 2.13 17.70
N LYS A 194 -0.90 3.39 17.26
CA LYS A 194 -2.05 4.32 17.21
C LYS A 194 -3.11 3.97 16.15
N LYS A 195 -2.90 2.92 15.36
CA LYS A 195 -3.82 2.42 14.32
C LYS A 195 -3.93 0.88 14.33
N ASN A 196 -3.60 0.23 15.45
CA ASN A 196 -3.63 -1.22 15.59
C ASN A 196 -5.06 -1.79 15.47
N GLU A 197 -6.06 -1.00 15.87
CA GLU A 197 -7.50 -1.29 15.74
C GLU A 197 -7.96 -1.68 14.33
N SER A 198 -7.20 -1.29 13.28
CA SER A 198 -7.48 -1.65 11.88
C SER A 198 -6.48 -2.65 11.29
N LEU A 199 -5.75 -3.36 12.15
CA LEU A 199 -4.79 -4.40 11.78
C LEU A 199 -5.21 -5.80 12.26
N ASN A 200 -6.03 -5.93 13.30
CA ASN A 200 -6.38 -7.22 13.92
C ASN A 200 -5.12 -8.03 14.32
N THR A 201 -4.12 -7.34 14.89
CA THR A 201 -2.83 -7.91 15.28
C THR A 201 -2.54 -7.74 16.77
N LEU A 202 -1.77 -8.67 17.33
CA LEU A 202 -1.04 -8.44 18.58
C LEU A 202 0.36 -7.91 18.25
N LEU A 203 0.64 -6.67 18.65
CA LEU A 203 1.92 -5.98 18.46
C LEU A 203 2.69 -5.98 19.78
N ILE A 204 3.77 -6.77 19.85
CA ILE A 204 4.64 -6.85 21.03
C ILE A 204 5.92 -6.05 20.74
N VAL A 205 6.33 -5.16 21.65
CA VAL A 205 7.49 -4.27 21.44
C VAL A 205 8.40 -4.25 22.66
N ALA A 206 9.63 -4.76 22.51
CA ALA A 206 10.62 -4.88 23.58
C ALA A 206 11.72 -3.81 23.53
N TYR A 207 12.22 -3.39 24.70
CA TYR A 207 13.30 -2.40 24.84
C TYR A 207 14.01 -2.49 26.22
N ARG A 208 15.01 -1.62 26.44
CA ARG A 208 15.88 -1.62 27.64
C ARG A 208 15.64 -0.39 28.52
N ASN A 209 15.58 -0.59 29.83
CA ASN A 209 15.43 0.49 30.82
C ASN A 209 16.76 1.23 31.09
N ASN A 210 17.27 1.95 30.09
CA ASN A 210 18.51 2.72 30.24
C ASN A 210 18.23 4.10 30.85
N LYS A 211 18.61 4.28 32.12
CA LYS A 211 18.65 5.61 32.79
C LYS A 211 19.75 6.51 32.22
N THR A 212 20.81 5.94 31.67
CA THR A 212 22.06 6.63 31.27
C THR A 212 22.38 6.48 29.77
N GLU A 213 21.79 7.30 28.90
CA GLU A 213 22.22 7.45 27.51
C GLU A 213 22.22 8.92 27.02
N ASN A 214 23.02 9.19 25.99
CA ASN A 214 23.46 10.53 25.62
C ASN A 214 22.42 11.39 24.86
N THR A 215 22.73 12.69 24.80
CA THR A 215 21.84 13.79 24.37
C THR A 215 21.09 13.58 23.06
N SER A 216 21.68 12.91 22.07
CA SER A 216 21.11 12.72 20.72
C SER A 216 19.89 11.80 20.64
N ARG A 217 19.47 11.18 21.75
CA ARG A 217 18.30 10.28 21.84
C ARG A 217 17.20 10.72 22.79
N ARG A 218 17.28 11.95 23.32
CA ARG A 218 16.27 12.49 24.25
C ARG A 218 14.85 12.41 23.69
N ASP A 219 14.68 12.64 22.39
CA ASP A 219 13.35 12.64 21.76
C ASP A 219 12.81 11.22 21.48
N ASN A 220 13.68 10.25 21.15
CA ASN A 220 13.29 8.84 21.13
C ASN A 220 12.82 8.39 22.53
N LYS A 221 13.51 8.83 23.61
CA LYS A 221 13.11 8.49 24.98
C LYS A 221 11.76 9.11 25.36
N LYS A 222 11.49 10.37 25.00
CA LYS A 222 10.14 10.98 25.15
C LYS A 222 9.06 10.18 24.44
N LYS A 223 9.31 9.78 23.19
CA LYS A 223 8.38 9.01 22.35
C LYS A 223 8.08 7.63 22.93
N ILE A 224 9.08 6.94 23.47
CA ILE A 224 8.89 5.65 24.14
C ILE A 224 8.06 5.82 25.43
N ILE A 225 8.34 6.85 26.24
CA ILE A 225 7.54 7.15 27.44
C ILE A 225 6.06 7.42 27.08
N GLN A 226 5.79 8.16 26.00
CA GLN A 226 4.41 8.37 25.51
C GLN A 226 3.71 7.07 25.09
N LEU A 227 4.44 6.01 24.74
CA LEU A 227 3.87 4.68 24.52
C LEU A 227 3.61 3.98 25.87
N GLU A 228 4.52 4.10 26.85
CA GLU A 228 4.30 3.59 28.22
C GLU A 228 3.06 4.20 28.89
N ASP A 229 2.82 5.49 28.67
CA ASP A 229 1.63 6.21 29.18
C ASP A 229 0.32 5.80 28.49
N THR A 230 0.38 5.07 27.36
CA THR A 230 -0.79 4.77 26.50
C THR A 230 -1.15 3.28 26.42
N TYR A 231 -0.17 2.37 26.51
CA TYR A 231 -0.35 0.93 26.24
C TYR A 231 0.14 0.05 27.39
N MET A 232 -0.32 -1.20 27.44
CA MET A 232 0.06 -2.16 28.48
C MET A 232 1.57 -2.33 28.52
N THR A 233 2.19 -1.98 29.65
CA THR A 233 3.65 -2.00 29.82
C THR A 233 4.04 -2.90 30.98
N MET A 234 4.89 -3.90 30.70
CA MET A 234 5.37 -4.87 31.68
C MET A 234 6.90 -4.79 31.84
N GLU A 235 7.40 -4.88 33.07
CA GLU A 235 8.83 -4.82 33.37
C GLU A 235 9.34 -6.13 33.97
N LEU A 236 10.16 -6.85 33.19
CA LEU A 236 10.72 -8.14 33.61
C LEU A 236 11.81 -7.90 34.66
N GLN A 237 11.57 -8.38 35.87
CA GLN A 237 12.50 -8.32 37.00
C GLN A 237 13.57 -9.44 36.91
N GLU A 238 14.64 -9.29 37.68
CA GLU A 238 15.63 -10.32 37.95
C GLU A 238 15.01 -11.56 38.64
N LEU A 239 15.60 -12.75 38.42
CA LEU A 239 15.21 -14.00 39.09
C LEU A 239 15.69 -14.01 40.56
N THR A 240 14.86 -14.47 41.48
CA THR A 240 15.25 -14.68 42.89
C THR A 240 16.11 -15.93 43.08
N ASP A 241 16.72 -16.12 44.26
CA ASP A 241 17.43 -17.37 44.59
C ASP A 241 16.47 -18.58 44.64
N GLY A 242 15.20 -18.35 44.97
CA GLY A 242 14.11 -19.32 44.86
C GLY A 242 13.83 -19.74 43.41
N ASP A 243 13.66 -18.78 42.50
CA ASP A 243 13.42 -19.05 41.07
C ASP A 243 14.59 -19.81 40.43
N ILE A 244 15.84 -19.45 40.79
CA ILE A 244 17.04 -20.16 40.34
C ILE A 244 17.06 -21.60 40.89
N SER A 245 16.58 -21.83 42.13
CA SER A 245 16.48 -23.19 42.66
C SER A 245 15.42 -24.04 41.93
N GLU A 246 14.23 -23.51 41.65
CA GLU A 246 13.21 -24.21 40.83
C GLU A 246 13.74 -24.48 39.41
N TYR A 247 14.44 -23.52 38.79
CA TYR A 247 15.08 -23.72 37.48
C TYR A 247 16.13 -24.83 37.49
N LEU A 248 17.03 -24.84 38.49
CA LEU A 248 18.04 -25.88 38.64
C LEU A 248 17.38 -27.25 38.85
N GLN A 249 16.33 -27.35 39.68
CA GLN A 249 15.61 -28.60 39.93
C GLN A 249 14.96 -29.15 38.65
N LEU A 250 14.34 -28.28 37.84
CA LEU A 250 13.76 -28.66 36.54
C LEU A 250 14.81 -29.18 35.55
N ILE A 251 16.02 -28.62 35.51
CA ILE A 251 17.07 -29.08 34.61
C ILE A 251 17.86 -30.29 35.14
N MET A 252 18.21 -30.32 36.43
CA MET A 252 19.07 -31.35 37.04
C MET A 252 18.31 -32.54 37.64
N GLY A 253 17.13 -32.31 38.23
CA GLY A 253 16.31 -33.28 38.96
C GLY A 253 16.06 -32.87 40.42
N GLU A 254 14.89 -33.19 40.97
CA GLU A 254 14.47 -32.77 42.32
C GLU A 254 15.35 -33.33 43.44
N GLU A 255 15.89 -34.54 43.28
CA GLU A 255 16.76 -35.21 44.26
C GLU A 255 18.23 -34.73 44.25
N THR A 256 18.56 -33.68 43.48
CA THR A 256 19.95 -33.19 43.34
C THR A 256 20.47 -32.62 44.68
N GLU A 257 21.47 -33.26 45.27
CA GLU A 257 22.07 -32.80 46.53
C GLU A 257 22.65 -31.38 46.40
N ASN A 258 22.51 -30.59 47.49
CA ASN A 258 23.05 -29.23 47.63
C ASN A 258 22.54 -28.18 46.62
N ILE A 259 21.48 -28.46 45.87
CA ILE A 259 20.94 -27.57 44.83
C ILE A 259 20.58 -26.15 45.31
N ASN A 260 20.08 -26.01 46.54
CA ASN A 260 19.79 -24.69 47.15
C ASN A 260 21.04 -23.87 47.48
N TYR A 261 22.18 -24.53 47.74
CA TYR A 261 23.46 -23.85 47.97
C TYR A 261 24.06 -23.37 46.64
N LEU A 262 23.99 -24.22 45.61
CA LEU A 262 24.33 -23.87 44.24
C LEU A 262 23.49 -22.69 43.73
N ALA A 263 22.18 -22.71 43.95
CA ALA A 263 21.25 -21.64 43.56
C ALA A 263 21.66 -20.27 44.13
N ARG A 264 22.00 -20.22 45.43
CA ARG A 264 22.46 -19.00 46.11
C ARG A 264 23.81 -18.52 45.62
N PHE A 265 24.73 -19.45 45.34
CA PHE A 265 26.06 -19.10 44.80
C PHE A 265 25.93 -18.52 43.38
N ILE A 266 25.07 -19.10 42.54
CA ILE A 266 24.74 -18.56 41.22
C ILE A 266 24.03 -17.21 41.33
N TYR A 267 23.05 -17.06 42.23
CA TYR A 267 22.38 -15.78 42.47
C TYR A 267 23.38 -14.68 42.88
N GLY A 268 24.32 -14.97 43.78
CA GLY A 268 25.36 -14.04 44.21
C GLY A 268 26.31 -13.59 43.10
N LEU A 269 26.56 -14.43 42.09
CA LEU A 269 27.41 -14.12 40.94
C LEU A 269 26.67 -13.44 39.78
N THR A 270 25.33 -13.56 39.72
CA THR A 270 24.54 -13.20 38.52
C THR A 270 23.45 -12.17 38.80
N LEU A 271 23.17 -11.91 40.07
CA LEU A 271 22.10 -11.06 40.59
C LEU A 271 20.75 -11.34 39.91
N GLY A 272 20.46 -12.61 39.59
CA GLY A 272 19.20 -13.03 38.99
C GLY A 272 19.10 -12.85 37.48
N ASN A 273 20.16 -12.47 36.76
CA ASN A 273 20.11 -12.33 35.30
C ASN A 273 20.16 -13.71 34.60
N PRO A 274 19.13 -14.12 33.82
CA PRO A 274 19.07 -15.45 33.20
C PRO A 274 20.20 -15.75 32.20
N PHE A 275 20.71 -14.74 31.48
CA PHE A 275 21.84 -14.91 30.58
C PHE A 275 23.13 -15.21 31.36
N TYR A 276 23.36 -14.50 32.47
CA TYR A 276 24.52 -14.72 33.33
C TYR A 276 24.42 -16.05 34.09
N MET A 277 23.22 -16.44 34.53
CA MET A 277 22.94 -17.76 35.11
C MET A 277 23.39 -18.91 34.20
N ASN A 278 22.98 -18.89 32.93
CA ASN A 278 23.35 -19.95 31.99
C ASN A 278 24.87 -19.99 31.72
N GLU A 279 25.54 -18.85 31.61
CA GLU A 279 27.00 -18.81 31.43
C GLU A 279 27.78 -19.29 32.65
N ILE A 280 27.33 -18.99 33.87
CA ILE A 280 27.95 -19.52 35.10
C ILE A 280 27.75 -21.04 35.21
N ILE A 281 26.56 -21.57 34.87
CA ILE A 281 26.34 -23.03 34.86
C ILE A 281 27.21 -23.71 33.79
N ASN A 282 27.37 -23.10 32.61
CA ASN A 282 28.29 -23.60 31.58
C ASN A 282 29.75 -23.66 32.07
N VAL A 283 30.21 -22.64 32.82
CA VAL A 283 31.54 -22.66 33.47
C VAL A 283 31.64 -23.76 34.52
N PHE A 284 30.61 -23.98 35.34
CA PHE A 284 30.62 -25.06 36.34
C PHE A 284 30.63 -26.47 35.74
N ILE A 285 30.08 -26.65 34.53
CA ILE A 285 30.20 -27.90 33.76
C ILE A 285 31.60 -28.03 33.13
N GLN A 286 32.24 -26.92 32.73
CA GLN A 286 33.60 -26.92 32.17
C GLN A 286 34.67 -27.21 33.23
N GLU A 287 34.58 -26.57 34.40
CA GLU A 287 35.51 -26.73 35.54
C GLU A 287 35.16 -27.95 36.43
N ALA A 288 34.32 -28.87 35.93
CA ALA A 288 33.92 -30.13 36.57
C ALA A 288 33.26 -30.05 37.96
N ILE A 289 32.73 -28.88 38.34
CA ILE A 289 31.99 -28.68 39.61
C ILE A 289 30.59 -29.32 39.53
N LEU A 290 30.01 -29.32 38.34
CA LEU A 290 28.79 -30.06 38.03
C LEU A 290 29.16 -31.34 37.30
N ILE A 291 29.04 -32.46 38.00
CA ILE A 291 29.38 -33.80 37.49
C ILE A 291 28.09 -34.60 37.31
N PHE A 292 27.92 -35.23 36.14
CA PHE A 292 26.84 -36.20 35.94
C PHE A 292 27.28 -37.58 36.45
N SER A 293 26.59 -38.10 37.47
CA SER A 293 26.82 -39.41 38.05
C SER A 293 26.18 -40.50 37.18
N GLU A 294 26.99 -41.30 36.48
CA GLU A 294 26.48 -42.46 35.72
C GLU A 294 25.92 -43.58 36.62
N GLN A 295 26.11 -43.52 37.95
CA GLN A 295 25.60 -44.52 38.90
C GLN A 295 24.20 -44.20 39.42
N THR A 296 23.92 -42.92 39.70
CA THR A 296 22.59 -42.45 40.15
C THR A 296 21.76 -41.82 39.03
N ASN A 297 22.36 -41.60 37.85
CA ASN A 297 21.76 -40.93 36.70
C ASN A 297 21.28 -39.50 37.03
N GLN A 298 21.96 -38.85 37.96
CA GLN A 298 21.68 -37.53 38.54
C GLN A 298 22.93 -36.63 38.45
N TRP A 299 22.75 -35.33 38.67
CA TRP A 299 23.87 -34.40 38.81
C TRP A 299 24.34 -34.33 40.27
N VAL A 300 25.63 -34.10 40.46
CA VAL A 300 26.29 -33.94 41.76
C VAL A 300 27.10 -32.65 41.73
N VAL A 301 27.03 -31.88 42.82
CA VAL A 301 27.76 -30.63 43.00
C VAL A 301 29.02 -30.88 43.83
N GLU A 302 30.21 -30.69 43.25
CA GLU A 302 31.46 -30.74 44.00
C GLU A 302 31.61 -29.47 44.86
N LEU A 303 31.18 -29.54 46.12
CA LEU A 303 31.30 -28.43 47.08
C LEU A 303 32.76 -27.97 47.28
N ASP A 304 33.70 -28.91 47.25
CA ASP A 304 35.14 -28.61 47.37
C ASP A 304 35.68 -27.86 46.15
N GLY A 305 35.22 -28.20 44.95
CA GLY A 305 35.52 -27.46 43.71
C GLY A 305 34.91 -26.06 43.72
N LEU A 306 33.64 -25.94 44.10
CA LEU A 306 32.93 -24.66 44.21
C LEU A 306 33.64 -23.68 45.18
N ASN A 307 34.06 -24.16 46.34
CA ASN A 307 34.76 -23.34 47.35
C ASN A 307 36.20 -22.96 46.97
N ARG A 308 36.81 -23.64 45.98
CA ARG A 308 38.14 -23.31 45.45
C ARG A 308 38.07 -22.36 44.23
N LEU A 309 36.88 -22.11 43.67
CA LEU A 309 36.74 -21.37 42.42
C LEU A 309 36.94 -19.87 42.60
N SER A 310 38.10 -19.37 42.16
CA SER A 310 38.45 -17.95 42.16
C SER A 310 37.80 -17.21 40.97
N LEU A 311 36.46 -17.09 40.98
CA LEU A 311 35.75 -16.34 39.94
C LEU A 311 35.88 -14.81 40.12
N PRO A 312 35.99 -14.05 39.02
CA PRO A 312 35.78 -12.60 39.05
C PRO A 312 34.36 -12.27 39.54
N VAL A 313 34.24 -11.17 40.30
CA VAL A 313 32.95 -10.66 40.82
C VAL A 313 32.05 -10.09 39.71
N ASP A 314 32.59 -9.88 38.51
CA ASP A 314 31.89 -9.36 37.35
C ASP A 314 32.04 -10.31 36.15
N ILE A 315 30.91 -10.71 35.57
CA ILE A 315 30.87 -11.61 34.41
C ILE A 315 31.32 -10.96 33.10
N GLU A 316 31.37 -9.62 33.00
CA GLU A 316 32.12 -8.95 31.93
C GLU A 316 33.59 -9.38 31.97
N MET A 317 34.20 -9.56 33.15
CA MET A 317 35.56 -10.08 33.28
C MET A 317 35.68 -11.56 32.91
N VAL A 318 34.65 -12.38 33.14
CA VAL A 318 34.61 -13.78 32.69
C VAL A 318 34.61 -13.87 31.16
N ILE A 319 33.79 -13.04 30.49
CA ILE A 319 33.76 -12.95 29.03
C ILE A 319 35.08 -12.38 28.48
N ILE A 320 35.64 -11.33 29.10
CA ILE A 320 36.96 -10.79 28.75
C ILE A 320 38.07 -11.84 28.94
N HIS A 321 37.98 -12.70 29.96
CA HIS A 321 38.93 -13.79 30.19
C HIS A 321 38.78 -14.90 29.12
N LYS A 322 37.55 -15.24 28.68
CA LYS A 322 37.33 -16.08 27.49
C LYS A 322 37.96 -15.44 26.23
N ILE A 323 37.72 -14.15 25.97
CA ILE A 323 38.27 -13.41 24.81
C ILE A 323 39.82 -13.40 24.84
N ASN A 324 40.43 -13.23 26.01
CA ASN A 324 41.88 -13.18 26.16
C ASN A 324 42.56 -14.57 26.16
N LYS A 325 41.78 -15.66 26.24
CA LYS A 325 42.26 -17.04 26.01
C LYS A 325 42.28 -17.43 24.53
N LEU A 326 41.67 -16.65 23.64
CA LEU A 326 41.68 -16.91 22.20
C LEU A 326 43.08 -16.69 21.60
N ASP A 327 43.42 -17.50 20.60
CA ASP A 327 44.57 -17.22 19.75
C ASP A 327 44.36 -15.95 18.90
N LYS A 328 45.48 -15.38 18.43
CA LYS A 328 45.47 -14.10 17.70
C LYS A 328 44.57 -14.12 16.46
N ALA A 329 44.53 -15.23 15.71
CA ALA A 329 43.75 -15.32 14.48
C ALA A 329 42.24 -15.33 14.77
N LYS A 330 41.79 -16.12 15.76
CA LYS A 330 40.38 -16.10 16.21
C LYS A 330 39.97 -14.74 16.77
N LYS A 331 40.88 -14.04 17.47
CA LYS A 331 40.59 -12.69 17.98
C LYS A 331 40.47 -11.67 16.86
N GLU A 332 41.41 -11.63 15.90
CA GLU A 332 41.32 -10.75 14.73
C GLU A 332 40.04 -11.02 13.90
N LEU A 333 39.62 -12.29 13.80
CA LEU A 333 38.36 -12.68 13.15
C LEU A 333 37.12 -12.16 13.90
N LEU A 334 37.06 -12.29 15.23
CA LEU A 334 35.98 -11.71 16.05
C LEU A 334 35.95 -10.18 15.96
N ASP A 335 37.12 -9.53 15.97
CA ASP A 335 37.23 -8.07 15.88
C ASP A 335 36.67 -7.55 14.54
N ILE A 336 36.92 -8.27 13.44
CA ILE A 336 36.31 -7.99 12.12
C ILE A 336 34.78 -8.18 12.19
N ILE A 337 34.28 -9.31 12.69
CA ILE A 337 32.83 -9.57 12.75
C ILE A 337 32.11 -8.56 13.65
N ALA A 338 32.75 -8.08 14.72
CA ALA A 338 32.25 -7.02 15.57
C ALA A 338 32.19 -5.64 14.86
N CYS A 339 33.19 -5.33 14.02
CA CYS A 339 33.16 -4.16 13.13
C CYS A 339 32.11 -4.27 12.01
N LEU A 340 31.64 -5.49 11.71
CA LEU A 340 30.54 -5.80 10.79
C LEU A 340 29.15 -5.84 11.49
N ASP A 341 29.01 -5.18 12.63
CA ASP A 341 27.77 -5.06 13.43
C ASP A 341 27.24 -6.40 13.99
N GLY A 342 28.06 -7.45 13.96
CA GLY A 342 27.83 -8.70 14.67
C GLY A 342 27.07 -9.80 13.92
N LYS A 343 26.46 -9.53 12.76
CA LYS A 343 26.01 -10.56 11.80
C LYS A 343 26.72 -10.38 10.47
N VAL A 344 27.33 -11.44 9.96
CA VAL A 344 28.03 -11.45 8.66
C VAL A 344 27.61 -12.65 7.80
N ASP A 345 27.59 -12.43 6.49
CA ASP A 345 27.47 -13.47 5.46
C ASP A 345 28.85 -14.06 5.15
N TYR A 346 28.94 -15.40 5.00
CA TYR A 346 30.22 -16.07 4.77
C TYR A 346 30.96 -15.61 3.51
N HIS A 347 30.26 -15.32 2.41
CA HIS A 347 30.87 -14.82 1.17
C HIS A 347 31.38 -13.38 1.32
N ILE A 348 30.72 -12.55 2.14
CA ILE A 348 31.21 -11.20 2.48
C ILE A 348 32.44 -11.31 3.37
N LEU A 349 32.41 -12.17 4.39
CA LEU A 349 33.55 -12.37 5.30
C LEU A 349 34.79 -12.88 4.55
N ARG A 350 34.65 -13.89 3.69
CA ARG A 350 35.71 -14.42 2.82
C ARG A 350 36.34 -13.37 1.89
N LYS A 351 35.60 -12.34 1.49
CA LYS A 351 36.13 -11.21 0.70
C LYS A 351 36.92 -10.19 1.54
N ILE A 352 36.85 -10.27 2.87
CA ILE A 352 37.49 -9.33 3.81
C ILE A 352 38.74 -9.96 4.47
N VAL A 353 38.71 -11.26 4.77
CA VAL A 353 39.87 -11.99 5.33
C VAL A 353 40.63 -12.73 4.23
N ASP A 354 41.91 -12.40 4.10
CA ASP A 354 42.88 -13.09 3.24
C ASP A 354 43.34 -14.41 3.91
N ILE A 355 42.42 -15.37 3.97
CA ILE A 355 42.56 -16.68 4.64
C ILE A 355 41.95 -17.76 3.74
N ASP A 356 42.57 -18.94 3.70
CA ASP A 356 42.01 -20.10 3.00
C ASP A 356 40.61 -20.49 3.53
N ASP A 357 39.75 -20.90 2.61
CA ASP A 357 38.33 -21.22 2.84
C ASP A 357 38.15 -22.34 3.90
N THR A 358 39.06 -23.33 3.92
CA THR A 358 39.01 -24.42 4.89
C THR A 358 39.44 -23.97 6.29
N LEU A 359 40.46 -23.12 6.37
CA LEU A 359 40.97 -22.57 7.63
C LEU A 359 39.98 -21.58 8.25
N LEU A 360 39.35 -20.73 7.42
CA LEU A 360 38.30 -19.79 7.84
C LEU A 360 37.09 -20.54 8.41
N SER A 361 36.59 -21.59 7.72
CA SER A 361 35.49 -22.41 8.20
C SER A 361 35.83 -23.08 9.56
N ASN A 362 37.01 -23.67 9.70
CA ASN A 362 37.46 -24.30 10.95
C ASN A 362 37.54 -23.32 12.13
N GLN A 363 38.02 -22.09 11.90
CA GLN A 363 38.06 -21.04 12.92
C GLN A 363 36.66 -20.61 13.36
N LEU A 364 35.74 -20.42 12.39
CA LEU A 364 34.35 -20.04 12.67
C LEU A 364 33.58 -21.12 13.42
N GLU A 365 33.78 -22.39 13.09
CA GLU A 365 33.16 -23.50 13.83
C GLU A 365 33.72 -23.64 15.25
N THR A 366 35.02 -23.38 15.45
CA THR A 366 35.60 -23.30 16.80
C THR A 366 34.95 -22.16 17.61
N LEU A 367 34.80 -20.97 17.03
CA LEU A 367 34.13 -19.83 17.67
C LEU A 367 32.63 -20.07 17.96
N CYS A 368 31.99 -21.01 17.26
CA CYS A 368 30.65 -21.47 17.59
C CYS A 368 30.65 -22.47 18.77
N GLN A 369 31.62 -23.38 18.83
CA GLN A 369 31.79 -24.32 19.95
C GLN A 369 32.15 -23.59 21.26
N ASP A 370 32.95 -22.53 21.19
CA ASP A 370 33.33 -21.66 22.31
C ASP A 370 32.20 -20.68 22.74
N ALA A 371 31.03 -20.74 22.08
CA ALA A 371 29.85 -19.90 22.31
C ALA A 371 30.07 -18.38 22.14
N PHE A 372 30.94 -17.97 21.22
CA PHE A 372 31.00 -16.58 20.74
C PHE A 372 29.99 -16.32 19.62
N LEU A 373 29.88 -17.25 18.67
CA LEU A 373 29.07 -17.13 17.44
C LEU A 373 28.01 -18.22 17.31
N LEU A 374 27.01 -17.96 16.46
CA LEU A 374 25.98 -18.89 16.01
C LEU A 374 26.02 -19.00 14.49
N LYS A 375 26.27 -20.20 13.97
CA LYS A 375 26.13 -20.54 12.55
C LYS A 375 24.65 -20.70 12.19
N LYS A 376 24.14 -19.88 11.28
CA LYS A 376 22.76 -19.89 10.79
C LYS A 376 22.76 -20.14 9.28
N ILE A 377 22.15 -21.25 8.87
CA ILE A 377 22.01 -21.64 7.46
C ILE A 377 20.59 -21.27 7.00
N GLU A 378 20.48 -20.37 6.03
CA GLU A 378 19.21 -19.90 5.47
C GLU A 378 19.04 -20.46 4.05
N ASN A 379 18.14 -21.43 3.87
CA ASN A 379 17.92 -22.12 2.58
C ASN A 379 17.06 -21.28 1.61
N GLU A 380 17.66 -20.25 1.00
CA GLU A 380 17.05 -19.46 -0.07
C GLU A 380 17.62 -19.81 -1.46
N GLN A 381 16.96 -20.75 -2.14
CA GLN A 381 17.07 -21.02 -3.59
C GLN A 381 18.49 -21.26 -4.15
N ILE A 382 18.81 -22.54 -4.43
CA ILE A 382 19.95 -23.02 -5.24
C ILE A 382 21.34 -22.88 -4.57
N THR A 383 21.55 -21.95 -3.65
CA THR A 383 22.78 -21.83 -2.84
C THR A 383 22.49 -21.73 -1.34
N GLU A 384 23.24 -22.45 -0.51
CA GLU A 384 23.13 -22.35 0.95
C GLU A 384 23.74 -21.04 1.46
N ILE A 385 22.92 -20.12 1.99
CA ILE A 385 23.43 -18.89 2.58
C ILE A 385 23.81 -19.16 4.03
N VAL A 386 25.11 -19.23 4.30
CA VAL A 386 25.67 -19.41 5.65
C VAL A 386 25.98 -18.03 6.24
N THR A 387 25.35 -17.71 7.37
CA THR A 387 25.62 -16.50 8.15
C THR A 387 26.11 -16.83 9.55
N TYR A 388 26.95 -15.97 10.10
CA TYR A 388 27.44 -16.05 11.47
C TYR A 388 26.98 -14.81 12.24
N ASP A 389 26.47 -15.01 13.44
CA ASP A 389 25.81 -14.01 14.29
C ASP A 389 26.36 -14.16 15.72
N PHE A 390 26.56 -13.09 16.49
CA PHE A 390 27.00 -13.26 17.90
C PHE A 390 25.93 -13.97 18.74
N VAL A 391 26.34 -14.81 19.70
CA VAL A 391 25.42 -15.49 20.64
C VAL A 391 24.59 -14.48 21.44
N HIS A 392 25.19 -13.35 21.84
CA HIS A 392 24.49 -12.29 22.57
C HIS A 392 25.14 -10.91 22.37
N ASP A 393 24.34 -9.85 22.37
CA ASP A 393 24.78 -8.47 22.14
C ASP A 393 25.85 -7.99 23.15
N ILE A 394 25.89 -8.55 24.36
CA ILE A 394 26.91 -8.21 25.37
C ILE A 394 28.30 -8.67 24.90
N ILE A 395 28.39 -9.84 24.29
CA ILE A 395 29.66 -10.39 23.77
C ILE A 395 30.16 -9.51 22.62
N LEU A 396 29.27 -9.14 21.70
CA LEU A 396 29.53 -8.17 20.64
C LEU A 396 30.02 -6.82 21.21
N GLU A 397 29.36 -6.29 22.24
CA GLU A 397 29.75 -5.02 22.86
C GLU A 397 31.10 -5.10 23.60
N LEU A 398 31.41 -6.22 24.26
CA LEU A 398 32.70 -6.42 24.94
C LEU A 398 33.86 -6.60 23.95
N VAL A 399 33.70 -7.43 22.93
CA VAL A 399 34.68 -7.57 21.83
C VAL A 399 34.92 -6.19 21.20
N TYR A 400 33.86 -5.52 20.72
CA TYR A 400 33.97 -4.22 20.06
C TYR A 400 34.55 -3.13 20.98
N LYS A 401 34.27 -3.14 22.30
CA LYS A 401 34.91 -2.26 23.28
C LYS A 401 36.43 -2.53 23.40
N SER A 402 36.84 -3.80 23.38
CA SER A 402 38.23 -4.22 23.58
C SER A 402 39.18 -3.85 22.44
N ILE A 403 38.65 -3.61 21.22
CA ILE A 403 39.44 -3.10 20.09
C ILE A 403 39.84 -1.64 20.37
N GLU A 404 41.13 -1.34 20.42
CA GLU A 404 41.61 0.04 20.59
C GLU A 404 41.00 1.01 19.56
N PRO A 405 40.65 2.27 19.92
CA PRO A 405 39.94 3.18 19.02
C PRO A 405 40.62 3.45 17.67
N VAL A 406 41.96 3.41 17.63
CA VAL A 406 42.74 3.54 16.38
C VAL A 406 42.64 2.26 15.55
N ASN A 407 42.91 1.09 16.12
CA ASN A 407 42.83 -0.19 15.40
C ASN A 407 41.41 -0.45 14.88
N ARG A 408 40.38 -0.07 15.63
CA ARG A 408 38.96 -0.16 15.23
C ARG A 408 38.66 0.67 13.97
N LYS A 409 39.15 1.91 13.92
CA LYS A 409 39.10 2.78 12.74
C LYS A 409 39.85 2.18 11.55
N ASN A 410 41.02 1.59 11.79
CA ASN A 410 41.83 0.96 10.76
C ASN A 410 41.15 -0.29 10.17
N ILE A 411 40.48 -1.10 11.00
CA ILE A 411 39.66 -2.24 10.56
C ILE A 411 38.49 -1.75 9.70
N HIS A 412 37.77 -0.71 10.13
CA HIS A 412 36.70 -0.10 9.33
C HIS A 412 37.19 0.45 7.97
N TYR A 413 38.40 1.02 7.91
CA TYR A 413 39.04 1.41 6.63
C TYR A 413 39.30 0.19 5.74
N ARG A 414 40.04 -0.80 6.26
CA ARG A 414 40.43 -2.02 5.51
C ARG A 414 39.22 -2.76 4.97
N ILE A 415 38.14 -2.88 5.73
CA ILE A 415 36.88 -3.48 5.27
C ILE A 415 36.32 -2.71 4.06
N ALA A 416 36.25 -1.38 4.15
CA ALA A 416 35.70 -0.56 3.07
C ALA A 416 36.57 -0.61 1.80
N GLU A 417 37.89 -0.46 1.94
CA GLU A 417 38.86 -0.50 0.85
C GLU A 417 38.92 -1.86 0.15
N THR A 418 38.99 -2.96 0.92
CA THR A 418 39.06 -4.32 0.35
C THR A 418 37.80 -4.63 -0.45
N LEU A 419 36.61 -4.27 0.05
CA LEU A 419 35.35 -4.49 -0.65
C LEU A 419 35.20 -3.61 -1.90
N LEU A 420 35.75 -2.39 -1.89
CA LEU A 420 35.74 -1.51 -3.07
C LEU A 420 36.71 -2.01 -4.15
N ASN A 421 37.95 -2.36 -3.78
CA ASN A 421 39.03 -2.60 -4.73
C ASN A 421 39.14 -4.06 -5.21
N ASN A 422 38.78 -5.05 -4.38
CA ASN A 422 38.95 -6.47 -4.69
C ASN A 422 37.63 -7.18 -5.05
N THR A 423 36.62 -6.44 -5.55
CA THR A 423 35.34 -7.02 -5.98
C THR A 423 34.81 -6.41 -7.28
N GLU A 424 34.00 -7.18 -8.00
CA GLU A 424 33.28 -6.75 -9.21
C GLU A 424 32.40 -5.52 -8.94
N ASP A 425 32.31 -4.57 -9.88
CA ASP A 425 31.48 -3.37 -9.69
C ASP A 425 30.00 -3.71 -9.44
N ILE A 426 29.47 -4.81 -9.99
CA ILE A 426 28.10 -5.30 -9.70
C ILE A 426 27.92 -5.65 -8.21
N PHE A 427 28.98 -6.10 -7.53
CA PHE A 427 28.97 -6.31 -6.09
C PHE A 427 29.08 -4.99 -5.33
N VAL A 428 29.95 -4.06 -5.78
CA VAL A 428 30.07 -2.71 -5.21
C VAL A 428 28.73 -1.98 -5.28
N GLU A 429 28.07 -1.92 -6.44
CA GLU A 429 26.76 -1.28 -6.61
C GLU A 429 25.69 -1.82 -5.67
N LYS A 430 25.64 -3.15 -5.47
CA LYS A 430 24.68 -3.82 -4.57
C LYS A 430 24.97 -3.60 -3.09
N ASN A 431 26.20 -3.22 -2.73
CA ASN A 431 26.66 -3.06 -1.34
C ASN A 431 27.16 -1.65 -1.03
N ARG A 432 26.96 -0.69 -1.93
CA ARG A 432 27.50 0.68 -1.91
C ARG A 432 27.23 1.39 -0.58
N LEU A 433 25.99 1.42 -0.12
CA LEU A 433 25.63 1.97 1.19
C LEU A 433 26.38 1.30 2.36
N PHE A 434 26.61 -0.02 2.32
CA PHE A 434 27.32 -0.75 3.36
C PHE A 434 28.82 -0.41 3.35
N ILE A 435 29.48 -0.41 2.18
CA ILE A 435 30.89 -0.05 2.01
C ILE A 435 31.14 1.39 2.52
N VAL A 436 30.34 2.35 2.06
CA VAL A 436 30.39 3.74 2.54
C VAL A 436 30.04 3.87 4.03
N SER A 437 29.17 3.01 4.57
CA SER A 437 28.85 3.01 6.00
C SER A 437 30.04 2.60 6.88
N GLN A 438 30.96 1.78 6.36
CA GLN A 438 32.21 1.39 7.01
C GLN A 438 33.25 2.50 6.90
N LEU A 439 33.41 3.16 5.73
CA LEU A 439 34.25 4.35 5.60
C LEU A 439 33.81 5.48 6.55
N LEU A 440 32.51 5.68 6.75
CA LEU A 440 31.96 6.58 7.77
C LEU A 440 32.27 6.18 9.25
N ARG A 441 33.06 5.13 9.49
CA ARG A 441 33.58 4.72 10.81
C ARG A 441 35.11 4.63 10.84
N SER A 442 35.80 4.83 9.72
CA SER A 442 37.26 4.76 9.66
C SER A 442 37.93 6.01 10.25
N ASP A 443 39.26 6.04 10.27
CA ASP A 443 39.96 7.32 10.27
C ASP A 443 39.93 7.91 8.86
N LYS A 444 39.90 9.23 8.77
CA LYS A 444 39.94 9.96 7.48
C LYS A 444 41.38 10.20 7.03
N SER A 445 42.33 10.24 7.97
CA SER A 445 43.76 10.47 7.70
C SER A 445 44.45 9.33 6.93
N ILE A 446 43.76 8.20 6.72
CA ILE A 446 44.28 6.99 6.07
C ILE A 446 43.93 6.95 4.57
N LEU A 447 43.05 7.84 4.08
CA LEU A 447 42.61 7.87 2.68
C LEU A 447 43.77 8.17 1.71
N SER A 448 44.16 7.15 0.94
CA SER A 448 45.24 7.21 -0.04
C SER A 448 44.84 8.06 -1.26
N TYR A 449 45.74 8.94 -1.70
CA TYR A 449 45.55 9.85 -2.84
C TYR A 449 45.07 9.14 -4.12
N GLU A 450 45.56 7.93 -4.38
CA GLU A 450 45.26 7.14 -5.59
C GLU A 450 43.79 6.67 -5.68
N ASN A 451 43.05 6.61 -4.57
CA ASN A 451 41.67 6.14 -4.52
C ASN A 451 40.62 7.24 -4.22
N THR A 452 41.04 8.49 -3.96
CA THR A 452 40.12 9.55 -3.50
C THR A 452 39.00 9.87 -4.51
N GLU A 453 39.30 9.87 -5.82
CA GLU A 453 38.29 10.13 -6.86
C GLU A 453 37.19 9.05 -6.86
N ARG A 454 37.57 7.76 -6.80
CA ARG A 454 36.63 6.64 -6.70
C ARG A 454 35.80 6.73 -5.40
N TRP A 455 36.41 7.14 -4.29
CA TRP A 455 35.69 7.39 -3.05
C TRP A 455 34.67 8.54 -3.15
N ILE A 456 35.01 9.65 -3.81
CA ILE A 456 34.07 10.77 -4.03
C ILE A 456 32.88 10.35 -4.90
N TYR A 457 33.13 9.56 -5.96
CA TYR A 457 32.08 8.99 -6.79
C TYR A 457 31.14 8.07 -5.98
N GLU A 458 31.70 7.11 -5.26
CA GLU A 458 30.92 6.16 -4.45
C GLU A 458 30.17 6.85 -3.29
N LEU A 459 30.77 7.87 -2.66
CA LEU A 459 30.09 8.72 -1.68
C LEU A 459 28.92 9.48 -2.29
N TYR A 460 29.08 10.11 -3.45
CA TYR A 460 27.98 10.81 -4.12
C TYR A 460 26.80 9.86 -4.42
N HIS A 461 27.06 8.69 -4.99
CA HIS A 461 26.03 7.71 -5.29
C HIS A 461 25.41 7.09 -4.02
N ALA A 462 26.20 6.80 -2.98
CA ALA A 462 25.70 6.33 -1.69
C ALA A 462 24.85 7.40 -0.97
N GLY A 463 25.15 8.68 -1.15
CA GLY A 463 24.36 9.79 -0.61
C GLY A 463 22.97 9.86 -1.27
N ILE A 464 22.91 9.69 -2.59
CA ILE A 464 21.66 9.58 -3.35
C ILE A 464 20.87 8.33 -2.92
N GLU A 465 21.54 7.20 -2.70
CA GLU A 465 20.91 5.96 -2.25
C GLU A 465 20.37 6.08 -0.80
N ALA A 466 21.12 6.73 0.10
CA ALA A 466 20.68 7.06 1.45
C ALA A 466 19.48 8.02 1.45
N LYS A 467 19.46 9.00 0.54
CA LYS A 467 18.33 9.91 0.33
C LYS A 467 17.09 9.14 -0.15
N ARG A 468 17.26 8.24 -1.13
CA ARG A 468 16.20 7.37 -1.69
C ARG A 468 15.60 6.40 -0.68
N THR A 469 16.43 5.82 0.19
CA THR A 469 16.00 4.96 1.32
C THR A 469 15.54 5.76 2.55
N THR A 470 15.43 7.09 2.43
CA THR A 470 15.02 8.05 3.47
C THR A 470 15.92 8.15 4.71
N SER A 471 17.11 7.56 4.64
CA SER A 471 18.20 7.72 5.59
C SER A 471 18.85 9.11 5.47
N VAL A 472 18.07 10.21 5.43
CA VAL A 472 18.58 11.52 5.00
C VAL A 472 19.60 12.11 5.97
N LYS A 473 19.46 11.85 7.28
CA LYS A 473 20.50 12.17 8.29
C LYS A 473 21.82 11.42 8.07
N GLN A 474 21.82 10.31 7.32
CA GLN A 474 23.02 9.63 6.83
C GLN A 474 23.48 10.21 5.48
N ALA A 475 22.56 10.52 4.55
CA ALA A 475 22.89 11.21 3.29
C ALA A 475 23.66 12.51 3.54
N ILE A 476 23.21 13.35 4.49
CA ILE A 476 23.92 14.55 4.95
C ILE A 476 25.37 14.23 5.38
N LYS A 477 25.58 13.16 6.16
CA LYS A 477 26.93 12.76 6.63
C LYS A 477 27.81 12.22 5.50
N ILE A 478 27.21 11.54 4.52
CA ILE A 478 27.90 11.05 3.32
C ILE A 478 28.34 12.25 2.45
N PHE A 479 27.43 13.16 2.14
CA PHE A 479 27.73 14.35 1.32
C PHE A 479 28.73 15.29 2.02
N LEU A 480 28.63 15.51 3.34
CA LEU A 480 29.62 16.28 4.10
C LEU A 480 31.00 15.62 4.12
N LEU A 481 31.10 14.29 4.16
CA LEU A 481 32.39 13.61 3.96
C LEU A 481 32.90 13.81 2.53
N SER A 482 32.03 13.69 1.52
CA SER A 482 32.41 13.90 0.12
C SER A 482 32.90 15.32 -0.16
N LEU A 483 32.30 16.34 0.46
CA LEU A 483 32.78 17.72 0.36
C LEU A 483 34.14 17.93 1.05
N GLN A 484 34.41 17.23 2.16
CA GLN A 484 35.74 17.27 2.78
C GLN A 484 36.81 16.64 1.87
N LEU A 485 36.51 15.52 1.22
CA LEU A 485 37.47 14.91 0.28
C LEU A 485 37.66 15.77 -0.99
N ILE A 486 36.68 16.60 -1.34
CA ILE A 486 36.78 17.59 -2.41
C ILE A 486 37.59 18.85 -1.99
N SER A 487 37.54 19.27 -0.72
CA SER A 487 38.39 20.39 -0.26
C SER A 487 39.86 19.98 -0.21
N ASP A 488 40.14 18.75 0.20
CA ASP A 488 41.48 18.31 0.59
C ASP A 488 42.31 17.76 -0.61
N TYR A 489 41.66 17.48 -1.75
CA TYR A 489 42.27 16.87 -2.96
C TYR A 489 41.81 17.58 -4.25
N ASP A 490 42.59 17.47 -5.34
CA ASP A 490 42.31 18.13 -6.63
C ASP A 490 42.31 17.11 -7.78
N PHE A 491 41.28 17.16 -8.65
CA PHE A 491 41.01 16.17 -9.70
C PHE A 491 40.11 16.77 -10.81
N ASN A 492 39.98 16.06 -11.93
CA ASN A 492 39.13 16.50 -13.05
C ASN A 492 37.64 16.51 -12.66
N GLU A 493 36.85 17.42 -13.24
CA GLU A 493 35.41 17.61 -12.93
C GLU A 493 35.07 18.02 -11.46
N LYS A 494 36.08 18.28 -10.61
CA LYS A 494 35.91 18.70 -9.21
C LYS A 494 34.83 19.76 -8.97
N ASP A 495 34.85 20.85 -9.74
CA ASP A 495 33.87 21.95 -9.63
C ASP A 495 32.41 21.49 -9.85
N ASP A 496 32.19 20.54 -10.75
CA ASP A 496 30.87 20.03 -11.11
C ASP A 496 30.39 18.97 -10.09
N MET A 497 31.30 18.11 -9.60
CA MET A 497 31.01 17.21 -8.49
C MET A 497 30.71 17.96 -7.19
N GLU A 498 31.47 19.02 -6.87
CA GLU A 498 31.19 19.88 -5.72
C GLU A 498 29.81 20.54 -5.81
N MET A 499 29.44 21.04 -7.00
CA MET A 499 28.11 21.59 -7.26
C MET A 499 27.02 20.53 -7.10
N LYS A 500 27.17 19.35 -7.74
CA LYS A 500 26.23 18.21 -7.63
C LYS A 500 26.01 17.78 -6.17
N ILE A 501 27.07 17.67 -5.39
CA ILE A 501 27.01 17.26 -3.97
C ILE A 501 26.35 18.34 -3.11
N ASN A 502 26.69 19.61 -3.30
CA ASN A 502 26.04 20.71 -2.56
C ASN A 502 24.55 20.85 -2.90
N LEU A 503 24.13 20.60 -4.16
CA LEU A 503 22.71 20.58 -4.53
C LEU A 503 21.96 19.45 -3.81
N GLU A 504 22.47 18.22 -3.84
CA GLU A 504 21.83 17.09 -3.16
C GLU A 504 21.84 17.26 -1.63
N LEU A 505 22.90 17.86 -1.05
CA LEU A 505 23.01 18.19 0.37
C LEU A 505 22.04 19.30 0.81
N GLY A 506 21.95 20.41 0.07
CA GLY A 506 21.03 21.50 0.38
C GLY A 506 19.56 21.06 0.33
N GLU A 507 19.21 20.18 -0.63
CA GLU A 507 17.92 19.51 -0.60
C GLU A 507 17.75 18.63 0.64
N CYS A 508 18.76 17.86 1.05
CA CYS A 508 18.71 17.04 2.27
C CYS A 508 18.60 17.87 3.56
N GLU A 509 19.17 19.06 3.60
CA GLU A 509 19.09 20.00 4.74
C GLU A 509 17.69 20.61 4.84
N PHE A 510 17.14 21.16 3.75
CA PHE A 510 15.75 21.62 3.68
C PHE A 510 14.77 20.51 4.11
N ILE A 511 15.00 19.29 3.60
CA ILE A 511 14.28 18.06 3.96
C ILE A 511 14.35 17.73 5.46
N CYS A 512 15.43 18.11 6.15
CA CYS A 512 15.61 17.92 7.58
C CYS A 512 15.21 19.16 8.41
N GLU A 513 14.41 20.07 7.84
CA GLU A 513 13.91 21.30 8.48
C GLU A 513 15.05 22.28 8.86
N LYS A 514 16.21 22.15 8.20
CA LYS A 514 17.40 23.02 8.29
C LYS A 514 17.32 24.10 7.21
N TYR A 515 16.28 24.92 7.29
CA TYR A 515 15.90 25.86 6.23
C TYR A 515 16.95 26.94 5.98
N GLU A 516 17.53 27.51 7.04
CA GLU A 516 18.57 28.55 6.90
C GLU A 516 19.89 27.96 6.37
N GLU A 517 20.34 26.79 6.84
CA GLU A 517 21.57 26.18 6.31
C GLU A 517 21.44 25.78 4.82
N ALA A 518 20.25 25.31 4.41
CA ALA A 518 19.97 25.05 3.00
C ALA A 518 20.00 26.33 2.16
N LYS A 519 19.34 27.39 2.64
CA LYS A 519 19.28 28.72 2.00
C LYS A 519 20.67 29.35 1.85
N GLU A 520 21.47 29.38 2.91
CA GLU A 520 22.88 29.82 2.85
C GLU A 520 23.68 29.04 1.80
N ARG A 521 23.46 27.72 1.69
CA ARG A 521 24.11 26.88 0.66
C ARG A 521 23.65 27.23 -0.75
N PHE A 522 22.36 27.43 -0.99
CA PHE A 522 21.85 27.79 -2.32
C PHE A 522 22.30 29.20 -2.76
N ASP A 523 22.29 30.17 -1.86
CA ASP A 523 22.77 31.53 -2.14
C ASP A 523 24.30 31.56 -2.37
N SER A 524 25.07 30.75 -1.63
CA SER A 524 26.49 30.51 -1.88
C SER A 524 26.76 29.86 -3.25
N LEU A 525 25.98 28.84 -3.63
CA LEU A 525 26.07 28.20 -4.95
C LEU A 525 25.78 29.19 -6.10
N ILE A 526 24.76 30.03 -5.96
CA ILE A 526 24.42 31.09 -6.94
C ILE A 526 25.59 32.08 -7.07
N THR A 527 26.29 32.38 -5.97
CA THR A 527 27.43 33.31 -5.95
C THR A 527 28.69 32.70 -6.57
N LYS A 528 28.99 31.42 -6.28
CA LYS A 528 30.19 30.71 -6.79
C LYS A 528 30.06 30.33 -8.27
N TYR A 529 28.91 29.82 -8.71
CA TYR A 529 28.75 29.22 -10.04
C TYR A 529 27.97 30.12 -11.02
N ASN A 530 28.60 31.22 -11.43
CA ASN A 530 27.97 32.27 -12.24
C ASN A 530 27.68 31.93 -13.73
N LYS A 531 28.06 30.73 -14.22
CA LYS A 531 27.77 30.28 -15.59
C LYS A 531 26.27 30.07 -15.80
N LYS A 532 25.75 30.44 -16.97
CA LYS A 532 24.31 30.43 -17.30
C LYS A 532 23.67 29.07 -17.06
N GLU A 533 24.36 28.00 -17.45
CA GLU A 533 23.94 26.61 -17.35
C GLU A 533 23.85 26.16 -15.88
N ASN A 534 24.84 26.51 -15.07
CA ASN A 534 24.90 26.21 -13.64
C ASN A 534 23.81 26.98 -12.88
N LEU A 535 23.65 28.28 -13.14
CA LEU A 535 22.58 29.09 -12.54
C LEU A 535 21.18 28.54 -12.86
N ILE A 536 20.95 28.04 -14.08
CA ILE A 536 19.70 27.37 -14.45
C ILE A 536 19.51 26.07 -13.65
N ALA A 537 20.55 25.27 -13.43
CA ALA A 537 20.46 24.05 -12.63
C ALA A 537 20.17 24.36 -11.15
N ILE A 538 20.91 25.31 -10.56
CA ILE A 538 20.80 25.69 -9.15
C ILE A 538 19.44 26.33 -8.87
N LYS A 539 19.04 27.35 -9.65
CA LYS A 539 17.75 28.04 -9.43
C LYS A 539 16.54 27.13 -9.72
N ARG A 540 16.64 26.12 -10.60
CA ARG A 540 15.59 25.09 -10.77
C ARG A 540 15.37 24.23 -9.54
N ARG A 541 16.43 23.83 -8.81
CA ARG A 541 16.27 23.09 -7.54
C ARG A 541 15.74 24.01 -6.45
N TYR A 542 16.31 25.20 -6.30
CA TYR A 542 15.93 26.17 -5.27
C TYR A 542 14.46 26.61 -5.38
N LEU A 543 13.97 26.83 -6.62
CA LEU A 543 12.55 27.12 -6.91
C LEU A 543 11.60 26.02 -6.40
N LYS A 544 11.97 24.74 -6.55
CA LYS A 544 11.15 23.61 -6.08
C LYS A 544 11.09 23.56 -4.55
N LEU A 545 12.20 23.85 -3.87
CA LEU A 545 12.24 23.89 -2.40
C LEU A 545 11.33 25.01 -1.85
N HIS A 546 11.44 26.24 -2.34
CA HIS A 546 10.50 27.30 -1.94
C HIS A 546 9.04 26.99 -2.30
N SER A 547 8.79 26.31 -3.44
CA SER A 547 7.47 25.79 -3.82
C SER A 547 6.98 24.64 -2.94
N HIS A 548 7.79 24.17 -2.00
CA HIS A 548 7.43 23.16 -1.00
C HIS A 548 7.33 23.72 0.42
N ASP A 549 8.01 24.84 0.69
CA ASP A 549 7.87 25.60 1.94
C ASP A 549 6.56 26.43 1.95
N GLY A 550 6.16 26.93 0.77
CA GLY A 550 4.99 27.79 0.61
C GLY A 550 5.30 29.28 0.56
N ASP A 551 6.58 29.66 0.52
CA ASP A 551 7.03 31.03 0.23
C ASP A 551 6.69 31.39 -1.23
N CYS A 552 5.47 31.87 -1.42
CA CYS A 552 4.95 32.26 -2.73
C CYS A 552 5.75 33.42 -3.34
N GLU A 553 6.28 34.34 -2.52
CA GLU A 553 6.99 35.53 -3.03
C GLU A 553 8.34 35.11 -3.63
N LYS A 554 9.11 34.29 -2.90
CA LYS A 554 10.39 33.76 -3.39
C LYS A 554 10.23 32.82 -4.58
N VAL A 555 9.14 32.04 -4.66
CA VAL A 555 8.80 31.24 -5.85
C VAL A 555 8.60 32.12 -7.09
N ILE A 556 7.91 33.27 -6.96
CA ILE A 556 7.72 34.18 -8.08
C ILE A 556 9.00 34.93 -8.43
N GLU A 557 9.80 35.36 -7.44
CA GLU A 557 11.10 36.00 -7.65
C GLU A 557 12.07 35.08 -8.44
N ILE A 558 12.39 33.91 -7.87
CA ILE A 558 13.33 32.95 -8.49
C ILE A 558 12.78 32.47 -9.84
N GLY A 559 11.46 32.27 -9.95
CA GLY A 559 10.80 31.90 -11.20
C GLY A 559 10.98 32.94 -12.31
N LEU A 560 10.78 34.23 -12.02
CA LEU A 560 10.97 35.31 -12.99
C LEU A 560 12.43 35.47 -13.41
N GLU A 561 13.38 35.35 -12.47
CA GLU A 561 14.81 35.33 -12.79
C GLU A 561 15.20 34.15 -13.68
N LEU A 562 14.67 32.95 -13.39
CA LEU A 562 14.94 31.74 -14.15
C LEU A 562 14.33 31.80 -15.55
N LEU A 563 13.13 32.36 -15.72
CA LEU A 563 12.55 32.62 -17.05
C LEU A 563 13.41 33.63 -17.85
N LYS A 564 13.96 34.65 -17.20
CA LYS A 564 14.90 35.60 -17.82
C LYS A 564 16.22 34.93 -18.21
N LEU A 565 16.78 34.03 -17.38
CA LEU A 565 17.95 33.20 -17.71
C LEU A 565 17.65 32.22 -18.86
N LEU A 566 16.40 31.77 -19.00
CA LEU A 566 15.94 30.94 -20.11
C LEU A 566 15.53 31.78 -21.35
N ASP A 567 15.87 33.08 -21.38
CA ASP A 567 15.59 34.02 -22.47
C ASP A 567 14.08 34.08 -22.86
N LEU A 568 13.19 34.01 -21.85
CA LEU A 568 11.74 34.20 -22.01
C LEU A 568 11.31 35.54 -21.41
N ASP A 569 10.75 36.41 -22.24
CA ASP A 569 10.08 37.64 -21.79
C ASP A 569 8.74 37.33 -21.09
N PHE A 570 8.75 37.49 -19.77
CA PHE A 570 7.57 37.38 -18.90
C PHE A 570 7.25 38.74 -18.28
N ASN A 571 6.14 39.35 -18.71
CA ASN A 571 5.65 40.61 -18.18
C ASN A 571 4.11 40.67 -18.23
N ILE A 572 3.46 41.10 -17.15
CA ILE A 572 1.99 41.17 -17.03
C ILE A 572 1.36 42.00 -18.15
N LYS A 573 2.06 43.05 -18.64
CA LYS A 573 1.62 43.88 -19.78
C LYS A 573 1.37 43.05 -21.05
N HIS A 574 1.99 41.88 -21.19
CA HIS A 574 1.82 40.99 -22.35
C HIS A 574 0.53 40.16 -22.29
N LEU A 575 -0.20 40.10 -21.18
CA LEU A 575 -1.43 39.31 -21.04
C LEU A 575 -2.48 39.58 -22.14
N LYS A 576 -2.78 40.85 -22.44
CA LYS A 576 -3.72 41.22 -23.51
C LYS A 576 -3.22 40.84 -24.91
N MET A 577 -1.92 40.96 -25.16
CA MET A 577 -1.29 40.57 -26.43
C MET A 577 -1.27 39.05 -26.60
N ASP A 578 -0.90 38.31 -25.56
CA ASP A 578 -0.79 36.85 -25.60
C ASP A 578 -2.18 36.20 -25.69
N LEU A 579 -3.22 36.76 -25.06
CA LEU A 579 -4.63 36.39 -25.32
C LEU A 579 -5.01 36.47 -26.81
N LEU A 580 -4.62 37.56 -27.49
CA LEU A 580 -4.88 37.76 -28.92
C LEU A 580 -4.03 36.85 -29.81
N LYS A 581 -2.77 36.59 -29.47
CA LYS A 581 -1.94 35.56 -30.13
C LYS A 581 -2.59 34.18 -30.02
N GLY A 582 -3.07 33.83 -28.81
CA GLY A 582 -3.82 32.60 -28.56
C GLY A 582 -5.02 32.46 -29.50
N LYS A 583 -5.82 33.52 -29.69
CA LYS A 583 -6.99 33.50 -30.59
C LYS A 583 -6.63 33.19 -32.05
N LYS A 584 -5.42 33.52 -32.50
CA LYS A 584 -4.90 33.13 -33.84
C LYS A 584 -4.32 31.71 -33.85
N LEU A 585 -3.66 31.29 -32.77
CA LEU A 585 -3.01 29.99 -32.66
C LEU A 585 -4.02 28.84 -32.47
N PHE A 586 -5.04 29.03 -31.64
CA PHE A 586 -6.14 28.07 -31.40
C PHE A 586 -7.29 28.26 -32.41
N SER A 587 -6.97 28.22 -33.70
CA SER A 587 -7.99 28.14 -34.78
C SER A 587 -8.49 26.71 -34.97
N ASN A 588 -9.67 26.47 -35.57
CA ASN A 588 -10.26 25.12 -35.75
C ASN A 588 -9.23 24.09 -36.27
N LYS A 589 -8.63 24.38 -37.42
CA LYS A 589 -7.64 23.52 -38.07
C LYS A 589 -6.39 23.31 -37.20
N ALA A 590 -5.99 24.31 -36.41
CA ALA A 590 -4.84 24.19 -35.53
C ALA A 590 -5.14 23.37 -34.27
N ILE A 591 -6.37 23.45 -33.73
CA ILE A 591 -6.85 22.63 -32.60
C ILE A 591 -6.89 21.16 -33.01
N GLU A 592 -7.49 20.85 -34.16
CA GLU A 592 -7.57 19.49 -34.70
C GLU A 592 -6.17 18.87 -34.92
N GLN A 593 -5.18 19.70 -35.25
CA GLN A 593 -3.77 19.30 -35.43
C GLN A 593 -2.94 19.34 -34.13
N ILE A 594 -3.51 19.54 -32.93
CA ILE A 594 -2.72 19.54 -31.68
C ILE A 594 -2.19 18.14 -31.36
N LYS A 595 -3.02 17.10 -31.54
CA LYS A 595 -2.69 15.71 -31.20
C LYS A 595 -1.44 15.21 -31.95
N ASP A 596 -1.33 15.53 -33.22
CA ASP A 596 -0.25 15.08 -34.11
C ASP A 596 1.05 15.91 -34.01
N LYS A 597 1.12 16.88 -33.08
CA LYS A 597 2.34 17.69 -32.91
C LYS A 597 3.48 16.89 -32.30
N PRO A 598 4.73 17.12 -32.76
CA PRO A 598 5.90 16.44 -32.23
C PRO A 598 6.11 16.73 -30.75
N ILE A 599 6.77 15.82 -30.05
CA ILE A 599 7.14 15.99 -28.64
C ILE A 599 8.30 16.99 -28.54
N ILE A 600 8.21 17.95 -27.61
CA ILE A 600 9.27 18.92 -27.33
C ILE A 600 10.47 18.20 -26.71
N THR A 601 11.57 18.14 -27.45
CA THR A 601 12.88 17.63 -26.99
C THR A 601 13.87 18.72 -26.57
N ASP A 602 13.57 19.98 -26.86
CA ASP A 602 14.38 21.14 -26.45
C ASP A 602 14.35 21.31 -24.92
N LYS A 603 15.49 21.04 -24.26
CA LYS A 603 15.68 21.18 -22.82
C LYS A 603 15.34 22.59 -22.32
N ARG A 604 15.62 23.65 -23.09
CA ARG A 604 15.31 25.04 -22.69
C ARG A 604 13.80 25.27 -22.65
N LEU A 605 13.05 24.79 -23.64
CA LEU A 605 11.58 24.86 -23.64
C LEU A 605 10.97 24.01 -22.52
N LEU A 606 11.51 22.81 -22.26
CA LEU A 606 11.07 21.98 -21.14
C LEU A 606 11.31 22.64 -19.77
N TYR A 607 12.48 23.28 -19.56
CA TYR A 607 12.76 24.04 -18.34
C TYR A 607 11.86 25.27 -18.19
N ILE A 608 11.51 25.96 -19.29
CA ILE A 608 10.52 27.05 -19.27
C ILE A 608 9.16 26.52 -18.81
N LEU A 609 8.68 25.41 -19.37
CA LEU A 609 7.38 24.82 -19.05
C LEU A 609 7.31 24.27 -17.62
N GLU A 610 8.39 23.66 -17.13
CA GLU A 610 8.54 23.24 -15.72
C GLU A 610 8.53 24.44 -14.77
N THR A 611 9.28 25.50 -15.08
CA THR A 611 9.35 26.74 -14.28
C THR A 611 7.96 27.38 -14.19
N LEU A 612 7.31 27.60 -15.34
CA LEU A 612 5.95 28.12 -15.44
C LEU A 612 4.97 27.26 -14.62
N THR A 613 5.04 25.92 -14.73
CA THR A 613 4.17 25.01 -13.97
C THR A 613 4.39 25.09 -12.46
N THR A 614 5.65 25.19 -12.02
CA THR A 614 6.02 25.30 -10.60
C THR A 614 5.54 26.62 -9.98
N MET A 615 5.48 27.70 -10.77
CA MET A 615 4.98 29.01 -10.35
C MET A 615 3.45 29.09 -10.20
N ILE A 616 2.64 28.17 -10.76
CA ILE A 616 1.17 28.30 -10.81
C ILE A 616 0.53 28.49 -9.42
N PRO A 617 0.85 27.69 -8.38
CA PRO A 617 0.21 27.83 -7.07
C PRO A 617 0.54 29.18 -6.41
N ALA A 618 1.81 29.56 -6.40
CA ALA A 618 2.28 30.82 -5.84
C ALA A 618 1.68 32.05 -6.57
N ALA A 619 1.57 31.98 -7.90
CA ALA A 619 0.95 33.02 -8.69
C ALA A 619 -0.53 33.19 -8.36
N ASN A 620 -1.26 32.09 -8.11
CA ASN A 620 -2.66 32.12 -7.70
C ASN A 620 -2.87 32.71 -6.29
N CYS A 621 -1.85 32.62 -5.43
CA CYS A 621 -1.86 33.24 -4.10
C CYS A 621 -1.56 34.76 -4.16
N ILE A 622 -0.68 35.20 -5.06
CA ILE A 622 -0.18 36.59 -5.11
C ILE A 622 -0.94 37.48 -6.10
N ASP A 623 -1.04 37.08 -7.38
CA ASP A 623 -1.69 37.89 -8.42
C ASP A 623 -2.28 37.00 -9.53
N GLY A 624 -3.61 37.00 -9.62
CA GLY A 624 -4.36 36.32 -10.67
C GLY A 624 -3.93 36.69 -12.10
N ASN A 625 -3.38 37.88 -12.33
CA ASN A 625 -2.85 38.27 -13.64
C ASN A 625 -1.55 37.52 -14.00
N ILE A 626 -0.68 37.24 -13.01
CA ILE A 626 0.51 36.40 -13.19
C ILE A 626 0.06 34.96 -13.47
N PHE A 627 -0.88 34.43 -12.68
CA PHE A 627 -1.47 33.10 -12.87
C PHE A 627 -2.06 32.93 -14.29
N HIS A 628 -2.90 33.88 -14.73
CA HIS A 628 -3.48 33.86 -16.08
C HIS A 628 -2.40 33.96 -17.18
N LEU A 629 -1.35 34.76 -17.00
CA LEU A 629 -0.27 34.86 -17.97
C LEU A 629 0.56 33.56 -18.06
N ILE A 630 0.81 32.89 -16.94
CA ILE A 630 1.50 31.58 -16.89
C ILE A 630 0.76 30.55 -17.74
N ILE A 631 -0.52 30.31 -17.42
CA ILE A 631 -1.30 29.23 -18.07
C ILE A 631 -1.51 29.51 -19.58
N ILE A 632 -1.66 30.78 -19.97
CA ILE A 632 -1.73 31.20 -21.37
C ILE A 632 -0.38 30.98 -22.08
N LYS A 633 0.75 31.30 -21.45
CA LYS A 633 2.08 31.05 -22.04
C LYS A 633 2.36 29.56 -22.22
N ILE A 634 1.99 28.70 -21.26
CA ILE A 634 2.11 27.24 -21.41
C ILE A 634 1.33 26.77 -22.66
N GLY A 635 0.11 27.25 -22.86
CA GLY A 635 -0.71 26.93 -24.04
C GLY A 635 -0.09 27.42 -25.35
N ILE A 636 0.34 28.68 -25.40
CA ILE A 636 0.95 29.29 -26.59
C ILE A 636 2.26 28.60 -26.99
N LEU A 637 3.13 28.31 -26.02
CA LEU A 637 4.39 27.61 -26.26
C LEU A 637 4.12 26.20 -26.79
N SER A 638 3.15 25.48 -26.20
CA SER A 638 2.80 24.12 -26.63
C SER A 638 2.20 24.10 -28.05
N VAL A 639 1.22 24.95 -28.38
CA VAL A 639 0.69 25.02 -29.76
C VAL A 639 1.77 25.40 -30.77
N LYS A 640 2.72 26.27 -30.39
CA LYS A 640 3.79 26.73 -31.28
C LYS A 640 4.88 25.68 -31.52
N TYR A 641 5.33 24.98 -30.48
CA TYR A 641 6.56 24.17 -30.52
C TYR A 641 6.35 22.66 -30.43
N GLY A 642 5.26 22.17 -29.82
CA GLY A 642 5.02 20.74 -29.68
C GLY A 642 4.29 20.34 -28.40
N ASN A 643 4.02 19.05 -28.28
CA ASN A 643 3.45 18.45 -27.07
C ASN A 643 4.52 18.15 -26.02
N SER A 644 4.13 18.19 -24.75
CA SER A 644 4.96 17.84 -23.58
C SER A 644 4.07 17.41 -22.42
N SER A 645 4.67 16.85 -21.37
CA SER A 645 3.94 16.50 -20.13
C SER A 645 3.27 17.68 -19.43
N TYR A 646 3.61 18.93 -19.78
CA TYR A 646 3.00 20.16 -19.24
C TYR A 646 1.92 20.75 -20.17
N SER A 647 1.90 20.35 -21.45
CA SER A 647 1.05 20.97 -22.48
C SER A 647 -0.46 20.88 -22.20
N PRO A 648 -1.01 19.79 -21.62
CA PRO A 648 -2.42 19.74 -21.23
C PRO A 648 -2.86 20.85 -20.24
N ILE A 649 -1.95 21.39 -19.40
CA ILE A 649 -2.26 22.53 -18.52
C ILE A 649 -2.64 23.76 -19.36
N GLY A 650 -1.86 24.04 -20.40
CA GLY A 650 -2.10 25.15 -21.30
C GLY A 650 -3.33 24.98 -22.19
N TYR A 651 -3.64 23.75 -22.59
CA TYR A 651 -4.81 23.45 -23.42
C TYR A 651 -6.12 23.48 -22.61
N GLY A 652 -6.12 22.91 -21.40
CA GLY A 652 -7.24 23.04 -20.45
C GLY A 652 -7.51 24.50 -20.10
N ALA A 653 -6.46 25.26 -19.76
CA ALA A 653 -6.57 26.70 -19.51
C ALA A 653 -7.13 27.49 -20.71
N TYR A 654 -6.74 27.16 -21.95
CA TYR A 654 -7.26 27.86 -23.12
C TYR A 654 -8.68 27.42 -23.51
N SER A 655 -9.12 26.20 -23.14
CA SER A 655 -10.52 25.79 -23.30
C SER A 655 -11.46 26.67 -22.45
N TYR A 656 -11.12 26.94 -21.18
CA TYR A 656 -11.83 27.89 -20.33
C TYR A 656 -11.93 29.29 -20.96
N ILE A 657 -10.87 29.78 -21.60
CA ILE A 657 -10.85 31.08 -22.28
C ILE A 657 -11.80 31.06 -23.50
N LEU A 658 -11.85 29.96 -24.26
CA LEU A 658 -12.79 29.80 -25.37
C LEU A 658 -14.24 29.83 -24.89
N TYR A 659 -14.59 29.07 -23.84
CA TYR A 659 -15.94 29.08 -23.25
C TYR A 659 -16.32 30.45 -22.64
N ASN A 660 -15.48 31.01 -21.75
CA ASN A 660 -15.89 32.11 -20.87
C ASN A 660 -15.50 33.52 -21.34
N VAL A 661 -14.46 33.66 -22.16
CA VAL A 661 -13.96 34.96 -22.67
C VAL A 661 -14.34 35.19 -24.13
N TRP A 662 -14.25 34.15 -24.97
CA TRP A 662 -14.59 34.24 -26.39
C TRP A 662 -16.01 33.78 -26.74
N ASN A 663 -16.72 33.11 -25.81
CA ASN A 663 -18.05 32.52 -26.03
C ASN A 663 -18.09 31.52 -27.22
N ASP A 664 -16.97 30.82 -27.45
CA ASP A 664 -16.70 29.96 -28.61
C ASP A 664 -16.72 28.47 -28.18
N TYR A 665 -17.90 28.02 -27.78
CA TYR A 665 -18.11 26.72 -27.12
C TYR A 665 -17.71 25.51 -28.00
N GLU A 666 -17.88 25.59 -29.32
CA GLU A 666 -17.46 24.52 -30.26
C GLU A 666 -15.94 24.30 -30.23
N LYS A 667 -15.14 25.37 -30.22
CA LYS A 667 -13.69 25.28 -30.05
C LYS A 667 -13.32 24.87 -28.63
N GLY A 668 -14.05 25.36 -27.63
CA GLY A 668 -13.92 24.97 -26.23
C GLY A 668 -13.98 23.45 -26.07
N LYS A 669 -15.08 22.85 -26.49
CA LYS A 669 -15.32 21.39 -26.41
C LYS A 669 -14.32 20.57 -27.25
N LYS A 670 -13.95 21.04 -28.46
CA LYS A 670 -12.90 20.37 -29.26
C LYS A 670 -11.54 20.36 -28.55
N LEU A 671 -11.12 21.48 -27.98
CA LEU A 671 -9.84 21.59 -27.28
C LEU A 671 -9.85 20.84 -25.95
N GLU A 672 -10.97 20.86 -25.24
CA GLU A 672 -11.22 20.10 -24.01
C GLU A 672 -11.05 18.59 -24.23
N ASN A 673 -11.71 18.02 -25.25
CA ASN A 673 -11.60 16.59 -25.57
C ASN A 673 -10.14 16.18 -25.90
N ILE A 674 -9.44 16.98 -26.72
CA ILE A 674 -8.02 16.73 -27.05
C ILE A 674 -7.12 16.89 -25.82
N THR A 675 -7.46 17.80 -24.90
CA THR A 675 -6.74 17.96 -23.62
C THR A 675 -6.87 16.70 -22.78
N LEU A 676 -8.08 16.14 -22.65
CA LEU A 676 -8.35 14.93 -21.87
C LEU A 676 -7.66 13.70 -22.48
N GLU A 677 -7.73 13.50 -23.80
CA GLU A 677 -7.07 12.38 -24.48
C GLU A 677 -5.52 12.44 -24.34
N LEU A 678 -4.92 13.63 -24.52
CA LEU A 678 -3.49 13.82 -24.24
C LEU A 678 -3.15 13.59 -22.76
N LEU A 679 -4.07 13.90 -21.85
CA LEU A 679 -3.87 13.74 -20.42
C LEU A 679 -3.87 12.27 -19.99
N GLU A 680 -4.71 11.41 -20.56
CA GLU A 680 -4.71 9.97 -20.24
C GLU A 680 -3.33 9.36 -20.45
N SER A 681 -2.71 9.65 -21.60
CA SER A 681 -1.37 9.19 -22.00
C SER A 681 -0.18 9.82 -21.24
N ASN A 682 -0.44 10.74 -20.30
CA ASN A 682 0.60 11.52 -19.62
C ASN A 682 1.04 10.90 -18.28
N ASP A 683 2.33 10.56 -18.15
CA ASP A 683 2.93 10.05 -16.90
C ASP A 683 2.98 11.10 -15.77
N ASN A 684 2.83 12.40 -16.07
CA ASN A 684 2.96 13.46 -15.06
C ASN A 684 1.70 13.61 -14.20
N LEU A 685 1.73 13.00 -13.01
CA LEU A 685 0.63 13.00 -12.04
C LEU A 685 0.28 14.41 -11.50
N LEU A 686 1.24 15.34 -11.45
CA LEU A 686 0.98 16.74 -11.08
C LEU A 686 0.15 17.44 -12.17
N THR A 687 0.51 17.24 -13.44
CA THR A 687 -0.32 17.72 -14.56
C THR A 687 -1.72 17.08 -14.54
N LYS A 688 -1.83 15.78 -14.23
CA LYS A 688 -3.13 15.11 -14.03
C LYS A 688 -3.96 15.80 -12.94
N SER A 689 -3.41 15.99 -11.74
CA SER A 689 -4.11 16.70 -10.65
C SER A 689 -4.60 18.09 -11.09
N ILE A 690 -3.71 18.92 -11.66
CA ILE A 690 -4.00 20.29 -12.09
C ILE A 690 -5.12 20.32 -13.15
N VAL A 691 -4.97 19.53 -14.23
CA VAL A 691 -5.87 19.61 -15.39
C VAL A 691 -7.24 19.03 -15.07
N TYR A 692 -7.31 17.92 -14.32
CA TYR A 692 -8.58 17.36 -13.88
C TYR A 692 -9.33 18.30 -12.92
N SER A 693 -8.61 18.96 -11.99
CA SER A 693 -9.19 20.00 -11.10
C SER A 693 -9.77 21.14 -11.94
N PHE A 694 -9.00 21.63 -12.91
CA PHE A 694 -9.37 22.78 -13.73
C PHE A 694 -10.52 22.49 -14.70
N ILE A 695 -10.51 21.34 -15.40
CA ILE A 695 -11.55 20.97 -16.35
C ILE A 695 -12.89 20.76 -15.63
N GLY A 696 -12.91 20.01 -14.52
CA GLY A 696 -14.14 19.80 -13.75
C GLY A 696 -14.70 21.11 -13.18
N ALA A 697 -13.84 21.94 -12.58
CA ALA A 697 -14.25 23.15 -11.85
C ALA A 697 -14.67 24.33 -12.75
N PHE A 698 -14.18 24.40 -14.00
CA PHE A 698 -14.32 25.59 -14.86
C PHE A 698 -14.81 25.35 -16.29
N VAL A 699 -14.84 24.11 -16.78
CA VAL A 699 -14.99 23.79 -18.21
C VAL A 699 -16.11 22.79 -18.48
N HIS A 700 -16.05 21.60 -17.89
CA HIS A 700 -16.82 20.44 -18.33
C HIS A 700 -18.34 20.62 -18.23
N HIS A 701 -18.77 21.24 -17.12
CA HIS A 701 -20.17 21.47 -16.79
C HIS A 701 -20.92 22.44 -17.74
N TRP A 702 -20.22 23.11 -18.66
CA TRP A 702 -20.85 23.98 -19.66
C TRP A 702 -21.38 23.23 -20.89
N SER A 703 -20.88 22.03 -21.20
CA SER A 703 -21.30 21.27 -22.40
C SER A 703 -21.57 19.77 -22.19
N ASN A 704 -21.53 19.30 -20.94
CA ASN A 704 -21.67 17.90 -20.52
C ASN A 704 -22.45 17.80 -19.19
N PRO A 705 -22.92 16.62 -18.77
CA PRO A 705 -23.55 16.41 -17.45
C PRO A 705 -22.65 16.86 -16.27
N LEU A 706 -23.27 17.25 -15.16
CA LEU A 706 -22.56 17.75 -13.98
C LEU A 706 -21.78 16.63 -13.26
N GLU A 707 -22.28 15.41 -13.35
CA GLU A 707 -21.76 14.19 -12.73
C GLU A 707 -20.40 13.81 -13.32
N GLN A 708 -20.25 13.94 -14.64
CA GLN A 708 -18.97 13.75 -15.32
C GLN A 708 -17.94 14.84 -14.91
N GLY A 709 -18.42 16.04 -14.56
CA GLY A 709 -17.60 17.07 -13.93
C GLY A 709 -17.05 16.63 -12.58
N ILE A 710 -17.90 16.02 -11.73
CA ILE A 710 -17.50 15.45 -10.44
C ILE A 710 -16.48 14.32 -10.62
N GLU A 711 -16.66 13.41 -11.58
CA GLU A 711 -15.68 12.35 -11.84
C GLU A 711 -14.27 12.87 -12.10
N TYR A 712 -14.12 13.96 -12.87
CA TYR A 712 -12.81 14.57 -13.09
C TYR A 712 -12.26 15.22 -11.82
N LEU A 713 -13.08 15.89 -11.02
CA LEU A 713 -12.64 16.43 -9.74
C LEU A 713 -12.19 15.32 -8.77
N GLU A 714 -12.88 14.17 -8.76
CA GLU A 714 -12.44 13.01 -7.98
C GLU A 714 -11.12 12.43 -8.50
N LYS A 715 -10.96 12.27 -9.82
CA LYS A 715 -9.68 11.87 -10.46
C LYS A 715 -8.54 12.83 -10.07
N SER A 716 -8.80 14.14 -9.98
CA SER A 716 -7.83 15.12 -9.46
C SER A 716 -7.37 14.80 -8.04
N THR A 717 -8.32 14.57 -7.12
CA THR A 717 -7.98 14.25 -5.71
C THR A 717 -7.22 12.93 -5.56
N GLN A 718 -7.50 11.94 -6.42
CA GLN A 718 -6.83 10.64 -6.43
C GLN A 718 -5.38 10.76 -6.92
N GLU A 719 -5.15 11.40 -8.07
CA GLU A 719 -3.80 11.60 -8.60
C GLU A 719 -2.99 12.56 -7.73
N GLY A 720 -3.62 13.61 -7.18
CA GLY A 720 -3.00 14.51 -6.21
C GLY A 720 -2.56 13.77 -4.94
N ALA A 721 -3.43 12.92 -4.36
CA ALA A 721 -3.08 12.12 -3.19
C ALA A 721 -1.87 11.19 -3.42
N ARG A 722 -1.71 10.61 -4.62
CA ARG A 722 -0.57 9.74 -4.98
C ARG A 722 0.80 10.44 -4.91
N ILE A 723 0.84 11.76 -5.08
CA ILE A 723 2.07 12.58 -4.98
C ILE A 723 2.06 13.54 -3.76
N GLY A 724 1.03 13.47 -2.91
CA GLY A 724 0.83 14.43 -1.83
C GLY A 724 0.63 15.87 -2.32
N GLU A 725 0.02 16.07 -3.48
CA GLU A 725 -0.47 17.36 -3.94
C GLU A 725 -1.80 17.66 -3.21
N LEU A 726 -1.90 18.85 -2.61
CA LEU A 726 -2.91 19.20 -1.62
C LEU A 726 -3.76 20.41 -2.05
N ILE A 727 -3.23 21.27 -2.91
CA ILE A 727 -3.82 22.54 -3.32
C ILE A 727 -4.89 22.30 -4.39
N TYR A 728 -4.57 21.57 -5.45
CA TYR A 728 -5.55 21.25 -6.51
C TYR A 728 -6.50 20.14 -6.09
N SER A 729 -6.03 19.18 -5.29
CA SER A 729 -6.89 18.27 -4.51
C SER A 729 -7.91 19.04 -3.67
N GLY A 730 -7.48 20.11 -2.99
CA GLY A 730 -8.34 20.94 -2.15
C GLY A 730 -9.36 21.77 -2.94
N TYR A 731 -8.92 22.43 -4.02
CA TYR A 731 -9.81 23.14 -4.93
C TYR A 731 -10.82 22.20 -5.63
N ALA A 732 -10.43 20.96 -5.89
CA ALA A 732 -11.32 19.93 -6.41
C ALA A 732 -12.41 19.55 -5.39
N ILE A 733 -12.07 19.32 -4.12
CA ILE A 733 -13.06 19.05 -3.06
C ILE A 733 -14.08 20.20 -2.94
N ILE A 734 -13.62 21.45 -2.91
CA ILE A 734 -14.50 22.64 -2.87
C ILE A 734 -15.43 22.66 -4.10
N SER A 735 -14.90 22.32 -5.28
CA SER A 735 -15.66 22.30 -6.53
C SER A 735 -16.67 21.14 -6.60
N ILE A 736 -16.38 19.99 -5.97
CA ILE A 736 -17.35 18.88 -5.82
C ILE A 736 -18.50 19.33 -4.92
N ILE A 737 -18.21 19.99 -3.79
CA ILE A 737 -19.24 20.52 -2.88
C ILE A 737 -20.16 21.51 -3.62
N TYR A 738 -19.60 22.47 -4.37
CA TYR A 738 -20.42 23.36 -5.22
C TYR A 738 -21.25 22.59 -6.25
N THR A 739 -20.66 21.60 -6.93
CA THR A 739 -21.35 20.88 -8.01
C THR A 739 -22.48 20.04 -7.46
N LYS A 740 -22.26 19.21 -6.43
CA LYS A 740 -23.31 18.42 -5.77
C LYS A 740 -24.46 19.30 -5.25
N TYR A 741 -24.12 20.45 -4.66
CA TYR A 741 -25.11 21.39 -4.16
C TYR A 741 -26.00 21.98 -5.29
N VAL A 742 -25.41 22.39 -6.42
CA VAL A 742 -26.17 22.91 -7.58
C VAL A 742 -26.97 21.78 -8.29
N CYS A 743 -26.51 20.53 -8.21
CA CYS A 743 -27.27 19.36 -8.65
C CYS A 743 -28.54 19.11 -7.82
N GLY A 744 -28.68 19.74 -6.64
CA GLY A 744 -29.82 19.50 -5.74
C GLY A 744 -29.70 18.21 -4.92
N ILE A 745 -28.51 17.60 -4.85
CA ILE A 745 -28.23 16.43 -4.01
C ILE A 745 -28.47 16.79 -2.54
N SER A 746 -29.01 15.85 -1.76
CA SER A 746 -29.34 16.07 -0.34
C SER A 746 -28.13 16.55 0.47
N LEU A 747 -28.36 17.53 1.34
CA LEU A 747 -27.32 18.08 2.21
C LEU A 747 -26.73 16.99 3.14
N ARG A 748 -27.52 15.98 3.50
CA ARG A 748 -27.07 14.79 4.26
C ARG A 748 -25.98 14.00 3.51
N GLU A 749 -26.13 13.77 2.21
CA GLU A 749 -25.11 13.07 1.41
C GLU A 749 -23.84 13.93 1.25
N ILE A 750 -23.98 15.24 1.03
CA ILE A 750 -22.83 16.16 0.93
C ILE A 750 -22.07 16.23 2.26
N THR A 751 -22.78 16.25 3.40
CA THR A 751 -22.17 16.15 4.74
C THR A 751 -21.51 14.79 4.97
N HIS A 752 -22.12 13.68 4.55
CA HIS A 752 -21.48 12.36 4.66
C HIS A 752 -20.19 12.27 3.82
N TYR A 753 -20.19 12.84 2.61
CA TYR A 753 -19.00 12.97 1.77
C TYR A 753 -17.91 13.80 2.47
N ILE A 754 -18.25 14.96 3.05
CA ILE A 754 -17.31 15.79 3.83
C ILE A 754 -16.72 15.00 5.01
N ASN A 755 -17.55 14.33 5.81
CA ASN A 755 -17.11 13.57 6.98
C ASN A 755 -16.25 12.35 6.59
N SER A 756 -16.49 11.74 5.42
CA SER A 756 -15.63 10.67 4.89
C SER A 756 -14.19 11.14 4.61
N LEU A 757 -14.00 12.42 4.32
CA LEU A 757 -12.69 13.04 4.08
C LEU A 757 -12.00 13.50 5.38
N GLU A 758 -12.71 13.60 6.50
CA GLU A 758 -12.24 14.24 7.74
C GLU A 758 -10.95 13.61 8.30
N LYS A 759 -10.87 12.27 8.28
CA LYS A 759 -9.68 11.49 8.70
C LYS A 759 -8.42 11.77 7.86
N ASP A 760 -8.57 12.44 6.72
CA ASP A 760 -7.53 12.78 5.75
C ASP A 760 -7.40 14.31 5.55
N LEU A 761 -8.35 15.12 6.04
CA LEU A 761 -8.48 16.56 5.75
C LEU A 761 -7.45 17.43 6.47
N HIS A 762 -7.01 17.05 7.68
CA HIS A 762 -5.99 17.79 8.43
C HIS A 762 -4.65 17.97 7.68
N MET A 763 -4.42 17.22 6.59
CA MET A 763 -3.26 17.39 5.71
C MET A 763 -3.60 18.04 4.36
N LYS A 764 -4.88 18.13 3.95
CA LYS A 764 -5.30 18.56 2.60
C LYS A 764 -5.47 20.08 2.45
N GLY A 765 -4.77 20.85 3.28
CA GLY A 765 -4.65 22.31 3.17
C GLY A 765 -5.61 23.10 4.05
N TYR A 766 -5.05 24.09 4.77
CA TYR A 766 -5.73 25.07 5.62
C TYR A 766 -6.94 25.74 4.95
N ASP A 767 -6.85 25.85 3.63
CA ASP A 767 -7.72 26.64 2.76
C ASP A 767 -9.03 25.91 2.37
N VAL A 768 -9.10 24.58 2.58
CA VAL A 768 -10.30 23.73 2.38
C VAL A 768 -11.10 23.62 3.67
N VAL A 769 -10.41 23.30 4.78
CA VAL A 769 -10.98 23.25 6.13
C VAL A 769 -11.69 24.57 6.44
N LYS A 770 -11.07 25.71 6.14
CA LYS A 770 -11.70 27.03 6.26
C LYS A 770 -13.01 27.18 5.47
N PHE A 771 -13.09 26.66 4.25
CA PHE A 771 -14.33 26.76 3.47
C PHE A 771 -15.45 25.89 4.09
N ILE A 772 -15.11 24.69 4.56
CA ILE A 772 -16.06 23.78 5.20
C ILE A 772 -16.53 24.36 6.55
N ASP A 773 -15.62 24.82 7.40
CA ASP A 773 -15.90 25.22 8.79
C ASP A 773 -16.58 26.59 8.95
N TYR A 774 -16.31 27.53 8.03
CA TYR A 774 -16.77 28.92 8.10
C TYR A 774 -17.77 29.30 6.99
N VAL A 775 -17.90 28.51 5.91
CA VAL A 775 -18.85 28.83 4.82
C VAL A 775 -19.90 27.74 4.64
N PHE A 776 -19.52 26.50 4.33
CA PHE A 776 -20.49 25.48 3.93
C PHE A 776 -21.27 24.86 5.10
N SER A 777 -20.57 24.37 6.14
CA SER A 777 -21.25 23.73 7.28
C SER A 777 -22.18 24.67 8.03
N PRO A 778 -21.82 25.95 8.32
CA PRO A 778 -22.75 26.91 8.95
C PRO A 778 -23.99 27.23 8.12
N HIS A 779 -23.92 27.08 6.79
CA HIS A 779 -25.06 27.27 5.89
C HIS A 779 -26.00 26.06 5.93
N VAL A 780 -25.47 24.83 5.92
CA VAL A 780 -26.25 23.60 6.11
C VAL A 780 -26.91 23.56 7.49
N ASP A 781 -26.15 23.89 8.55
CA ASP A 781 -26.64 23.98 9.94
C ASP A 781 -27.86 24.91 10.04
N TYR A 782 -27.83 26.03 9.31
CA TYR A 782 -28.95 26.98 9.29
C TYR A 782 -30.14 26.49 8.46
N LEU A 783 -29.92 25.88 7.28
CA LEU A 783 -31.01 25.34 6.46
C LEU A 783 -31.77 24.22 7.20
N GLU A 784 -31.09 23.44 8.04
CA GLU A 784 -31.72 22.43 8.89
C GLU A 784 -32.41 23.04 10.13
N LYS A 785 -31.75 23.97 10.85
CA LYS A 785 -32.13 24.35 12.24
C LYS A 785 -32.62 25.80 12.43
N GLY A 786 -32.54 26.65 11.41
CA GLY A 786 -32.87 28.09 11.48
C GLY A 786 -31.95 28.93 12.37
N LYS A 787 -30.86 28.35 12.89
CA LYS A 787 -29.89 28.98 13.80
C LYS A 787 -28.52 28.35 13.57
N VAL A 788 -27.46 29.14 13.67
CA VAL A 788 -26.07 28.64 13.65
C VAL A 788 -25.58 28.41 15.07
N THR A 789 -24.87 27.31 15.30
CA THR A 789 -24.27 26.94 16.60
C THR A 789 -23.08 27.82 17.00
N LYS A 790 -22.25 28.24 16.04
CA LYS A 790 -21.17 29.23 16.20
C LYS A 790 -21.69 30.68 16.15
N LYS A 791 -21.02 31.62 16.82
CA LYS A 791 -21.40 33.04 16.84
C LYS A 791 -21.32 33.67 15.43
N TYR A 792 -22.49 34.05 14.90
CA TYR A 792 -22.69 34.60 13.55
C TYR A 792 -21.82 35.82 13.18
N GLY A 793 -21.33 36.57 14.18
CA GLY A 793 -20.45 37.72 13.97
C GLY A 793 -19.06 37.33 13.41
N GLN A 794 -18.39 36.35 14.03
CA GLN A 794 -17.03 35.95 13.66
C GLN A 794 -16.97 35.41 12.22
N ILE A 795 -17.96 34.58 11.85
CA ILE A 795 -18.09 34.01 10.49
C ILE A 795 -18.05 35.09 9.41
N LYS A 796 -18.65 36.26 9.65
CA LYS A 796 -18.74 37.36 8.67
C LYS A 796 -17.41 38.11 8.50
N GLU A 797 -16.57 38.15 9.53
CA GLU A 797 -15.24 38.74 9.50
C GLU A 797 -14.21 37.73 8.96
N GLU A 798 -14.31 36.47 9.37
CA GLU A 798 -13.44 35.36 8.92
C GLU A 798 -13.67 35.02 7.44
N ALA A 799 -14.91 35.07 6.94
CA ALA A 799 -15.20 34.91 5.51
C ALA A 799 -14.69 36.07 4.65
N ALA A 800 -14.47 37.26 5.24
CA ALA A 800 -13.83 38.40 4.57
C ALA A 800 -12.29 38.30 4.51
N LEU A 801 -11.69 37.39 5.29
CA LEU A 801 -10.27 37.03 5.22
C LEU A 801 -9.97 35.91 4.21
N LEU A 802 -10.96 35.44 3.46
CA LEU A 802 -10.80 34.47 2.37
C LEU A 802 -10.63 35.20 1.03
N ASN A 803 -9.76 34.70 0.15
CA ASN A 803 -9.55 35.25 -1.19
C ASN A 803 -10.88 35.45 -1.95
N ASN A 804 -10.98 36.57 -2.69
CA ASN A 804 -12.22 37.16 -3.22
C ASN A 804 -13.30 36.18 -3.73
N THR A 805 -12.93 35.13 -4.45
CA THR A 805 -13.87 34.12 -4.98
C THR A 805 -14.61 33.35 -3.88
N LYS A 806 -13.97 33.03 -2.75
CA LYS A 806 -14.59 32.34 -1.62
C LYS A 806 -15.54 33.24 -0.84
N GLY A 807 -15.16 34.50 -0.63
CA GLY A 807 -16.05 35.51 -0.06
C GLY A 807 -17.31 35.72 -0.92
N LEU A 808 -17.20 35.63 -2.24
CA LEU A 808 -18.35 35.68 -3.15
C LEU A 808 -19.22 34.41 -3.10
N ALA A 809 -18.66 33.22 -2.88
CA ALA A 809 -19.43 32.00 -2.67
C ALA A 809 -20.29 32.04 -1.40
N TYR A 810 -19.75 32.57 -0.28
CA TYR A 810 -20.54 32.86 0.92
C TYR A 810 -21.74 33.78 0.61
N ASN A 811 -21.53 34.83 -0.19
CA ASN A 811 -22.63 35.72 -0.60
C ASN A 811 -23.66 35.00 -1.49
N ALA A 812 -23.26 34.03 -2.33
CA ALA A 812 -24.20 33.26 -3.13
C ALA A 812 -25.14 32.39 -2.29
N PHE A 813 -24.58 31.63 -1.32
CA PHE A 813 -25.36 30.87 -0.35
C PHE A 813 -26.30 31.78 0.47
N MET A 814 -25.81 32.93 0.93
CA MET A 814 -26.61 33.91 1.69
C MET A 814 -27.77 34.49 0.87
N ILE A 815 -27.56 34.80 -0.41
CA ILE A 815 -28.59 35.34 -1.32
C ILE A 815 -29.71 34.31 -1.55
N GLN A 816 -29.35 33.05 -1.82
CA GLN A 816 -30.31 31.94 -1.90
C GLN A 816 -31.11 31.80 -0.59
N ARG A 817 -30.43 31.84 0.55
CA ARG A 817 -31.07 31.67 1.87
C ARG A 817 -32.05 32.80 2.18
N LEU A 818 -31.70 34.05 1.92
CA LEU A 818 -32.61 35.20 2.09
C LEU A 818 -33.83 35.14 1.17
N PHE A 819 -33.67 34.61 -0.05
CA PHE A 819 -34.79 34.36 -0.95
C PHE A 819 -35.73 33.26 -0.41
N MET A 820 -35.18 32.15 0.09
CA MET A 820 -35.95 31.06 0.72
C MET A 820 -36.65 31.52 2.01
N GLU A 821 -36.01 32.35 2.83
CA GLU A 821 -36.61 33.03 3.99
C GLU A 821 -37.62 34.14 3.62
N CYS A 822 -37.86 34.41 2.33
CA CYS A 822 -38.69 35.51 1.81
C CYS A 822 -38.29 36.93 2.26
N LYS A 823 -37.04 37.11 2.69
CA LYS A 823 -36.43 38.41 3.02
C LYS A 823 -35.95 39.12 1.76
N ILE A 824 -36.86 39.31 0.80
CA ILE A 824 -36.54 39.76 -0.57
C ILE A 824 -35.81 41.10 -0.58
N GLN A 825 -36.19 42.06 0.28
CA GLN A 825 -35.53 43.37 0.34
C GLN A 825 -34.09 43.29 0.90
N GLU A 826 -33.82 42.46 1.91
CA GLU A 826 -32.45 42.20 2.37
C GLU A 826 -31.61 41.51 1.28
N ALA A 827 -32.23 40.56 0.58
CA ALA A 827 -31.62 39.86 -0.55
C ALA A 827 -31.30 40.82 -1.71
N TYR A 828 -32.20 41.77 -2.01
CA TYR A 828 -32.07 42.72 -3.11
C TYR A 828 -30.95 43.74 -2.88
N GLU A 829 -30.82 44.27 -1.65
CA GLU A 829 -29.70 45.15 -1.31
C GLU A 829 -28.35 44.40 -1.29
N LEU A 830 -28.33 43.12 -0.88
CA LEU A 830 -27.14 42.28 -1.00
C LEU A 830 -26.78 42.03 -2.49
N VAL A 831 -27.77 41.71 -3.34
CA VAL A 831 -27.61 41.56 -4.79
C VAL A 831 -27.09 42.85 -5.43
N LYS A 832 -27.66 44.02 -5.09
CA LYS A 832 -27.16 45.35 -5.51
C LYS A 832 -25.68 45.49 -5.16
N LYS A 833 -25.31 45.24 -3.90
CA LYS A 833 -23.93 45.38 -3.40
C LYS A 833 -22.91 44.51 -4.15
N ILE A 834 -23.24 43.25 -4.44
CA ILE A 834 -22.28 42.34 -5.09
C ILE A 834 -22.32 42.36 -6.62
N THR A 835 -23.35 42.93 -7.26
CA THR A 835 -23.50 42.95 -8.73
C THR A 835 -22.24 43.42 -9.49
N PRO A 836 -21.48 44.45 -9.03
CA PRO A 836 -20.22 44.84 -9.67
C PRO A 836 -19.13 43.76 -9.68
N THR A 837 -19.09 42.88 -8.66
CA THR A 837 -18.04 41.87 -8.48
C THR A 837 -18.46 40.45 -8.87
N ILE A 838 -19.77 40.17 -9.02
CA ILE A 838 -20.35 38.88 -9.47
C ILE A 838 -19.58 38.27 -10.64
N ARG A 839 -19.17 39.07 -11.64
CA ARG A 839 -18.48 38.59 -12.85
C ARG A 839 -17.12 37.91 -12.60
N SER A 840 -16.51 38.06 -11.43
CA SER A 840 -15.27 37.35 -11.07
C SER A 840 -15.48 35.87 -10.73
N LEU A 841 -16.73 35.42 -10.50
CA LEU A 841 -17.07 34.00 -10.39
C LEU A 841 -17.41 33.34 -11.74
N LYS A 842 -17.42 34.09 -12.86
CA LYS A 842 -17.85 33.54 -14.16
C LYS A 842 -16.95 32.37 -14.56
N GLY A 843 -17.57 31.21 -14.76
CA GLY A 843 -16.89 29.96 -15.10
C GLY A 843 -16.99 28.88 -14.02
N HIS A 844 -17.27 29.25 -12.75
CA HIS A 844 -17.67 28.28 -11.72
C HIS A 844 -19.17 27.93 -11.86
N ILE A 845 -19.55 26.69 -11.57
CA ILE A 845 -20.96 26.24 -11.62
C ILE A 845 -21.89 27.04 -10.69
N ILE A 846 -21.41 27.48 -9.51
CA ILE A 846 -22.19 28.31 -8.55
C ILE A 846 -22.55 29.71 -9.10
N TYR A 847 -21.90 30.16 -10.18
CA TYR A 847 -22.29 31.36 -10.92
C TYR A 847 -23.71 31.26 -11.50
N VAL A 848 -24.13 30.04 -11.89
CA VAL A 848 -25.47 29.79 -12.46
C VAL A 848 -26.55 30.05 -11.43
N ASP A 849 -26.41 29.51 -10.21
CA ASP A 849 -27.34 29.78 -9.09
C ASP A 849 -27.32 31.25 -8.68
N LEU A 850 -26.14 31.89 -8.67
CA LEU A 850 -26.01 33.30 -8.33
C LEU A 850 -26.76 34.22 -9.32
N ILE A 851 -26.69 33.94 -10.63
CA ILE A 851 -27.47 34.66 -11.65
C ILE A 851 -28.96 34.31 -11.56
N PHE A 852 -29.31 33.05 -11.29
CA PHE A 852 -30.69 32.59 -11.14
C PHE A 852 -31.41 33.27 -9.95
N TYR A 853 -30.90 33.17 -8.73
CA TYR A 853 -31.51 33.79 -7.56
C TYR A 853 -31.47 35.33 -7.63
N SER A 854 -30.39 35.93 -8.16
CA SER A 854 -30.35 37.37 -8.48
C SER A 854 -31.51 37.78 -9.39
N THR A 855 -31.84 36.98 -10.41
CA THR A 855 -32.97 37.26 -11.32
C THR A 855 -34.31 37.19 -10.60
N LEU A 856 -34.55 36.15 -9.78
CA LEU A 856 -35.80 35.98 -9.03
C LEU A 856 -36.02 37.10 -8.00
N ILE A 857 -34.98 37.47 -7.23
CA ILE A 857 -35.04 38.57 -6.25
C ILE A 857 -35.33 39.90 -6.96
N ARG A 858 -34.67 40.16 -8.09
CA ARG A 858 -34.87 41.39 -8.88
C ARG A 858 -36.27 41.50 -9.48
N LEU A 859 -36.90 40.38 -9.81
CA LEU A 859 -38.30 40.31 -10.23
C LEU A 859 -39.25 40.56 -9.05
N ALA A 860 -39.05 39.86 -7.93
CA ALA A 860 -39.92 39.94 -6.75
C ALA A 860 -39.96 41.33 -6.07
N GLU A 861 -38.87 42.11 -6.14
CA GLU A 861 -38.84 43.47 -5.58
C GLU A 861 -39.25 44.56 -6.60
N HIS A 862 -39.50 44.21 -7.87
CA HIS A 862 -39.53 45.16 -8.98
C HIS A 862 -40.55 46.31 -8.82
N ASP A 863 -41.80 45.99 -8.46
CA ASP A 863 -42.90 46.97 -8.48
C ASP A 863 -42.81 48.01 -7.36
N LYS A 864 -42.08 47.69 -6.29
CA LYS A 864 -41.85 48.54 -5.11
C LYS A 864 -40.76 49.59 -5.34
N LEU A 865 -39.93 49.43 -6.38
CA LEU A 865 -38.84 50.36 -6.69
C LEU A 865 -39.36 51.70 -7.20
N PHE A 866 -38.53 52.75 -7.12
CA PHE A 866 -38.83 54.00 -7.80
C PHE A 866 -38.74 53.83 -9.33
N GLU A 867 -39.53 54.57 -10.11
CA GLU A 867 -39.61 54.43 -11.58
C GLU A 867 -38.25 54.55 -12.31
N HIS A 868 -37.31 55.34 -11.75
CA HIS A 868 -35.96 55.44 -12.30
C HIS A 868 -35.12 54.17 -12.05
N GLU A 869 -35.27 53.52 -10.90
CA GLU A 869 -34.65 52.21 -10.60
C GLU A 869 -35.31 51.08 -11.40
N LYS A 870 -36.64 51.08 -11.56
CA LYS A 870 -37.36 50.06 -12.37
C LYS A 870 -36.76 49.91 -13.75
N LYS A 871 -36.43 51.02 -14.43
CA LYS A 871 -35.86 51.00 -15.78
C LYS A 871 -34.53 50.24 -15.85
N GLU A 872 -33.61 50.47 -14.92
CA GLU A 872 -32.32 49.78 -14.88
C GLU A 872 -32.46 48.35 -14.33
N ASN A 873 -33.31 48.10 -13.33
CA ASN A 873 -33.56 46.75 -12.84
C ASN A 873 -34.18 45.85 -13.93
N LYS A 874 -35.13 46.37 -14.73
CA LYS A 874 -35.71 45.67 -15.89
C LYS A 874 -34.66 45.37 -16.99
N ARG A 875 -33.65 46.23 -17.14
CA ARG A 875 -32.51 45.96 -18.02
C ARG A 875 -31.63 44.83 -17.47
N LEU A 876 -31.26 44.89 -16.18
CA LEU A 876 -30.43 43.86 -15.53
C LEU A 876 -31.10 42.48 -15.52
N ILE A 877 -32.41 42.41 -15.27
CA ILE A 877 -33.21 41.17 -15.42
C ILE A 877 -33.08 40.62 -16.85
N LYS A 878 -33.21 41.47 -17.88
CA LYS A 878 -33.05 41.06 -19.28
C LYS A 878 -31.63 40.66 -19.65
N GLU A 879 -30.61 41.19 -19.00
CA GLU A 879 -29.22 40.72 -19.15
C GLU A 879 -29.06 39.32 -18.55
N CYS A 880 -29.52 39.08 -17.32
CA CYS A 880 -29.44 37.77 -16.66
C CYS A 880 -30.23 36.67 -17.39
N LEU A 881 -31.45 36.98 -17.88
CA LEU A 881 -32.27 36.03 -18.65
C LEU A 881 -31.63 35.65 -19.99
N ARG A 882 -30.86 36.55 -20.62
CA ARG A 882 -30.08 36.22 -21.83
C ARG A 882 -28.91 35.29 -21.52
N GLU A 883 -28.25 35.48 -20.38
CA GLU A 883 -27.13 34.65 -19.95
C GLU A 883 -27.59 33.23 -19.57
N LEU A 884 -28.70 33.11 -18.84
CA LEU A 884 -29.38 31.82 -18.60
C LEU A 884 -29.81 31.13 -19.91
N ASN A 885 -30.40 31.86 -20.86
CA ASN A 885 -30.79 31.31 -22.17
C ASN A 885 -29.56 30.90 -23.00
N TYR A 886 -28.44 31.62 -22.88
CA TYR A 886 -27.21 31.30 -23.62
C TYR A 886 -26.67 29.93 -23.18
N TRP A 887 -26.61 29.65 -21.88
CA TRP A 887 -26.19 28.33 -21.38
C TRP A 887 -27.16 27.21 -21.78
N VAL A 888 -28.47 27.45 -21.75
CA VAL A 888 -29.49 26.52 -22.25
C VAL A 888 -29.29 26.15 -23.73
N ASN A 889 -28.70 27.03 -24.54
CA ASN A 889 -28.39 26.75 -25.94
C ASN A 889 -27.08 25.95 -26.13
N ILE A 890 -26.18 25.91 -25.14
CA ILE A 890 -24.96 25.09 -25.18
C ILE A 890 -25.27 23.68 -24.67
N TYR A 891 -25.89 23.60 -23.48
CA TYR A 891 -26.31 22.34 -22.88
C TYR A 891 -27.57 22.59 -22.07
N LYS A 892 -28.68 22.10 -22.59
CA LYS A 892 -30.01 22.42 -22.08
C LYS A 892 -30.23 21.80 -20.70
N GLU A 893 -29.77 20.58 -20.52
CA GLU A 893 -30.05 19.73 -19.37
C GLU A 893 -29.63 20.43 -18.06
N ASN A 894 -28.40 20.91 -17.92
CA ASN A 894 -27.92 21.54 -16.66
C ASN A 894 -28.65 22.85 -16.27
N HIS A 895 -29.41 23.47 -17.17
CA HIS A 895 -29.82 24.88 -17.04
C HIS A 895 -31.31 25.17 -17.31
N TYR A 896 -32.06 24.25 -17.94
CA TYR A 896 -33.38 24.58 -18.49
C TYR A 896 -34.45 24.83 -17.42
N ALA A 897 -34.47 24.11 -16.31
CA ALA A 897 -35.43 24.33 -15.21
C ALA A 897 -35.28 25.75 -14.62
N ARG A 898 -34.05 26.14 -14.26
CA ARG A 898 -33.67 27.48 -13.76
C ARG A 898 -34.08 28.59 -14.74
N TYR A 899 -33.80 28.43 -16.03
CA TYR A 899 -34.22 29.37 -17.07
C TYR A 899 -35.74 29.47 -17.18
N LEU A 900 -36.47 28.34 -17.15
CA LEU A 900 -37.92 28.34 -17.23
C LEU A 900 -38.54 29.10 -16.05
N LEU A 901 -38.12 28.82 -14.80
CA LEU A 901 -38.64 29.51 -13.60
C LEU A 901 -38.43 31.03 -13.67
N ALA A 902 -37.21 31.47 -13.97
CA ALA A 902 -36.90 32.90 -14.10
C ALA A 902 -37.69 33.55 -15.26
N LYS A 903 -38.03 32.80 -16.30
CA LYS A 903 -38.89 33.24 -17.40
C LYS A 903 -40.37 33.32 -17.01
N VAL A 904 -40.89 32.41 -16.19
CA VAL A 904 -42.30 32.46 -15.75
C VAL A 904 -42.55 33.72 -14.95
N GLU A 905 -41.70 34.00 -13.96
CA GLU A 905 -41.78 35.22 -13.14
C GLU A 905 -41.58 36.49 -13.98
N TYR A 906 -40.70 36.48 -14.99
CA TYR A 906 -40.58 37.60 -15.94
C TYR A 906 -41.88 37.82 -16.72
N THR A 907 -42.48 36.76 -17.27
CA THR A 907 -43.69 36.85 -18.09
C THR A 907 -44.89 37.27 -17.24
N LYS A 908 -45.08 36.68 -16.06
CA LYS A 908 -46.07 37.09 -15.05
C LYS A 908 -46.04 38.60 -14.73
N LEU A 909 -44.85 39.20 -14.71
CA LEU A 909 -44.64 40.61 -14.37
C LEU A 909 -44.73 41.57 -15.58
N PHE A 910 -44.45 41.10 -16.80
CA PHE A 910 -44.23 41.99 -17.96
C PHE A 910 -44.94 41.62 -19.27
N ASP A 911 -45.52 40.42 -19.40
CA ASP A 911 -46.21 39.97 -20.61
C ASP A 911 -47.61 39.41 -20.26
N ASN A 912 -48.69 39.96 -20.84
CA ASN A 912 -50.08 39.53 -20.57
C ASN A 912 -50.43 38.17 -21.22
N ASN A 913 -49.73 37.09 -20.87
CA ASN A 913 -49.69 35.84 -21.63
C ASN A 913 -50.29 34.65 -20.86
N HIS A 914 -51.39 34.07 -21.38
CA HIS A 914 -52.27 33.11 -20.70
C HIS A 914 -51.73 31.67 -20.55
N PHE A 915 -50.41 31.48 -20.37
CA PHE A 915 -49.78 30.14 -20.32
C PHE A 915 -48.83 29.94 -19.12
N ILE A 916 -49.08 30.62 -18.00
CA ILE A 916 -48.22 30.60 -16.80
C ILE A 916 -48.08 29.17 -16.22
N ASP A 917 -49.18 28.50 -15.90
CA ASP A 917 -49.20 27.12 -15.34
C ASP A 917 -48.43 26.13 -16.23
N LYS A 918 -48.58 26.27 -17.55
CA LYS A 918 -47.89 25.44 -18.55
C LYS A 918 -46.38 25.64 -18.54
N LEU A 919 -45.88 26.78 -18.09
CA LEU A 919 -44.45 27.04 -17.92
C LEU A 919 -43.94 26.57 -16.55
N TYR A 920 -44.71 26.75 -15.46
CA TYR A 920 -44.36 26.20 -14.15
C TYR A 920 -44.29 24.67 -14.19
N ASN A 921 -45.33 23.98 -14.67
CA ASN A 921 -45.33 22.52 -14.80
C ASN A 921 -44.16 22.06 -15.69
N LYS A 922 -43.84 22.80 -16.76
CA LYS A 922 -42.67 22.46 -17.60
C LYS A 922 -41.34 22.63 -16.86
N ALA A 923 -41.25 23.50 -15.86
CA ALA A 923 -40.07 23.64 -15.01
C ALA A 923 -40.00 22.53 -13.95
N ILE A 924 -41.11 22.24 -13.28
CA ILE A 924 -41.26 21.16 -12.29
C ILE A 924 -40.85 19.82 -12.90
N ASN A 925 -41.52 19.39 -13.98
CA ASN A 925 -41.21 18.15 -14.71
C ASN A 925 -39.76 18.07 -15.26
N TYR A 926 -39.06 19.21 -15.39
CA TYR A 926 -37.64 19.22 -15.78
C TYR A 926 -36.69 19.12 -14.59
N ALA A 927 -37.06 19.64 -13.42
CA ALA A 927 -36.31 19.48 -12.18
C ALA A 927 -36.44 18.06 -11.61
N GLU A 928 -37.66 17.50 -11.64
CA GLU A 928 -37.94 16.09 -11.31
C GLU A 928 -37.09 15.14 -12.17
N LYS A 929 -37.05 15.35 -13.48
CA LYS A 929 -36.24 14.54 -14.41
C LYS A 929 -34.71 14.67 -14.17
N GLN A 930 -34.29 15.60 -13.32
CA GLN A 930 -32.89 15.84 -12.96
C GLN A 930 -32.59 15.43 -11.52
N ASP A 931 -33.56 14.83 -10.81
CA ASP A 931 -33.52 14.52 -9.38
C ASP A 931 -33.12 15.75 -8.51
N ASN A 932 -33.37 16.97 -9.03
CA ASN A 932 -32.88 18.21 -8.45
C ASN A 932 -33.87 18.75 -7.42
N LEU A 933 -33.79 18.19 -6.20
CA LEU A 933 -34.68 18.49 -5.07
C LEU A 933 -34.78 20.01 -4.80
N GLN A 934 -33.64 20.71 -4.78
CA GLN A 934 -33.55 22.17 -4.57
C GLN A 934 -34.40 22.97 -5.58
N ILE A 935 -34.25 22.70 -6.88
CA ILE A 935 -34.99 23.44 -7.93
C ILE A 935 -36.44 22.96 -8.02
N GLY A 936 -36.72 21.68 -7.75
CA GLY A 936 -38.09 21.15 -7.63
C GLY A 936 -38.87 21.84 -6.50
N ALA A 937 -38.27 21.98 -5.32
CA ALA A 937 -38.86 22.67 -4.18
C ALA A 937 -39.13 24.15 -4.48
N VAL A 938 -38.17 24.87 -5.09
CA VAL A 938 -38.36 26.27 -5.53
C VAL A 938 -39.44 26.39 -6.60
N ALA A 939 -39.53 25.44 -7.54
CA ALA A 939 -40.54 25.44 -8.60
C ALA A 939 -41.95 25.28 -8.03
N ASN A 940 -42.14 24.28 -7.18
CA ASN A 940 -43.42 24.04 -6.50
C ASN A 940 -43.80 25.23 -5.60
N TYR A 941 -42.85 25.79 -4.83
CA TYR A 941 -43.11 26.94 -3.97
C TYR A 941 -43.56 28.21 -4.71
N LEU A 942 -42.92 28.55 -5.85
CA LEU A 942 -43.34 29.68 -6.67
C LEU A 942 -44.71 29.45 -7.30
N THR A 943 -45.03 28.21 -7.68
CA THR A 943 -46.34 27.81 -8.22
C THR A 943 -47.43 27.89 -7.15
N ALA A 944 -47.12 27.47 -5.91
CA ALA A 944 -48.00 27.63 -4.75
C ALA A 944 -48.32 29.10 -4.48
N LYS A 945 -47.30 29.99 -4.54
CA LYS A 945 -47.48 31.45 -4.39
C LYS A 945 -48.29 32.08 -5.53
N TYR A 946 -48.17 31.59 -6.75
CA TYR A 946 -49.01 32.05 -7.86
C TYR A 946 -50.49 31.67 -7.66
N HIS A 947 -50.78 30.49 -7.10
CA HIS A 947 -52.15 30.05 -6.85
C HIS A 947 -52.75 30.49 -5.51
N HIS A 948 -51.97 31.05 -4.56
CA HIS A 948 -52.43 31.37 -3.20
C HIS A 948 -53.71 32.22 -3.16
N GLU A 949 -53.81 33.26 -4.01
CA GLU A 949 -54.99 34.14 -4.10
C GLU A 949 -56.08 33.64 -5.07
N SER A 950 -55.76 32.69 -5.96
CA SER A 950 -56.62 32.32 -7.11
C SER A 950 -57.20 30.91 -7.06
N ASN A 951 -56.49 29.95 -6.47
CA ASN A 951 -56.96 28.58 -6.26
C ASN A 951 -56.23 27.94 -5.07
N ARG A 952 -56.81 28.12 -3.87
CA ARG A 952 -56.27 27.62 -2.60
C ARG A 952 -55.90 26.12 -2.62
N LYS A 953 -56.68 25.27 -3.30
CA LYS A 953 -56.38 23.82 -3.36
C LYS A 953 -55.12 23.49 -4.16
N LEU A 954 -54.86 24.22 -5.25
CA LEU A 954 -53.59 24.10 -5.98
C LEU A 954 -52.44 24.69 -5.18
N ALA A 955 -52.69 25.78 -4.46
CA ALA A 955 -51.70 26.41 -3.58
C ALA A 955 -51.26 25.45 -2.46
N GLU A 956 -52.21 24.80 -1.77
CA GLU A 956 -51.96 23.79 -0.74
C GLU A 956 -51.24 22.55 -1.29
N PHE A 957 -51.63 22.07 -2.48
CA PHE A 957 -50.96 20.95 -3.16
C PHE A 957 -49.49 21.25 -3.44
N TYR A 958 -49.19 22.31 -4.20
CA TYR A 958 -47.81 22.65 -4.53
C TYR A 958 -46.98 23.08 -3.31
N ALA A 959 -47.62 23.59 -2.24
CA ALA A 959 -46.93 23.86 -0.98
C ALA A 959 -46.53 22.56 -0.25
N ARG A 960 -47.36 21.51 -0.25
CA ARG A 960 -46.99 20.19 0.29
C ARG A 960 -45.83 19.56 -0.50
N GLU A 961 -45.87 19.58 -1.83
CA GLU A 961 -44.75 19.09 -2.66
C GLU A 961 -43.45 19.89 -2.41
N ALA A 962 -43.55 21.21 -2.22
CA ALA A 962 -42.38 22.04 -1.86
C ALA A 962 -41.81 21.69 -0.47
N VAL A 963 -42.67 21.44 0.52
CA VAL A 963 -42.28 21.01 1.88
C VAL A 963 -41.53 19.69 1.82
N ILE A 964 -42.08 18.67 1.14
CA ILE A 964 -41.47 17.34 0.99
C ILE A 964 -40.08 17.46 0.36
N LEU A 965 -39.95 18.15 -0.78
CA LEU A 965 -38.68 18.29 -1.48
C LEU A 965 -37.64 19.10 -0.69
N TYR A 966 -38.06 20.07 0.14
CA TYR A 966 -37.14 20.76 1.06
C TYR A 966 -36.70 19.87 2.23
N GLU A 967 -37.57 19.01 2.78
CA GLU A 967 -37.18 18.05 3.82
C GLU A 967 -36.25 16.96 3.29
N GLU A 968 -36.52 16.40 2.12
CA GLU A 968 -35.66 15.41 1.45
C GLU A 968 -34.28 16.00 1.10
N TRP A 969 -34.26 17.26 0.63
CA TRP A 969 -33.00 17.98 0.41
C TRP A 969 -32.26 18.26 1.73
N GLY A 970 -32.98 18.36 2.85
CA GLY A 970 -32.44 18.59 4.20
C GLY A 970 -32.56 20.02 4.73
N ALA A 971 -33.30 20.89 4.05
CA ALA A 971 -33.55 22.27 4.44
C ALA A 971 -34.82 22.41 5.31
N LYS A 972 -34.91 21.63 6.40
CA LYS A 972 -36.12 21.53 7.23
C LYS A 972 -36.62 22.88 7.75
N TYR A 973 -35.76 23.82 8.14
CA TYR A 973 -36.21 25.15 8.58
C TYR A 973 -36.95 25.93 7.47
N ILE A 974 -36.64 25.69 6.19
CA ILE A 974 -37.37 26.29 5.07
C ILE A 974 -38.72 25.58 4.86
N ALA A 975 -38.76 24.25 4.98
CA ALA A 975 -40.01 23.49 4.98
C ALA A 975 -40.97 23.95 6.09
N ASP A 976 -40.47 24.03 7.34
CA ASP A 976 -41.17 24.53 8.52
C ASP A 976 -41.76 25.95 8.34
N LEU A 977 -41.16 26.80 7.49
CA LEU A 977 -41.67 28.14 7.17
C LEU A 977 -42.82 28.09 6.14
N ILE A 978 -42.67 27.27 5.09
CA ILE A 978 -43.69 27.10 4.04
C ILE A 978 -44.94 26.43 4.60
N GLU A 979 -44.76 25.42 5.46
CA GLU A 979 -45.84 24.74 6.15
C GLU A 979 -46.71 25.71 6.99
N LYS A 980 -46.08 26.72 7.60
CA LYS A 980 -46.76 27.79 8.36
C LYS A 980 -47.34 28.89 7.47
N GLU A 981 -46.76 29.15 6.30
CA GLU A 981 -47.30 30.11 5.32
C GLU A 981 -48.60 29.59 4.66
N PHE A 982 -48.73 28.26 4.49
CA PHE A 982 -49.89 27.64 3.83
C PHE A 982 -50.84 26.88 4.78
N ASN A 983 -50.40 26.50 5.99
CA ASN A 983 -51.14 25.75 7.03
C ASN A 983 -51.48 24.31 6.60
N LEU A 984 -50.54 23.36 6.75
CA LEU A 984 -50.61 22.06 6.06
C LEU A 984 -50.58 20.78 6.93
N GLU A 985 -50.45 20.83 8.25
CA GLU A 985 -50.24 19.65 9.13
C GLU A 985 -51.38 18.59 9.02
N ASP A 986 -51.07 17.32 8.62
CA ASP A 986 -51.69 16.05 9.12
C ASP A 986 -51.31 14.75 8.32
N ASP A 987 -51.02 13.67 9.08
CA ASP A 987 -51.25 12.20 8.92
C ASP A 987 -50.30 11.15 8.20
N ILE A 988 -50.11 9.98 8.90
CA ILE A 988 -49.78 8.58 8.45
C ILE A 988 -48.30 8.00 8.41
N HIS A 989 -48.17 6.65 8.54
CA HIS A 989 -47.04 5.78 9.02
C HIS A 989 -46.36 4.79 8.02
N GLU A 990 -45.34 4.04 8.48
CA GLU A 990 -44.40 3.07 7.81
C GLU A 990 -44.94 1.64 7.47
N ASN A 991 -44.24 0.84 6.60
CA ASN A 991 -43.58 -0.47 6.96
C ASN A 991 -42.96 -1.42 5.85
N SER A 992 -42.04 -2.32 6.30
CA SER A 992 -41.83 -3.78 5.93
C SER A 992 -40.68 -4.32 5.02
N LYS A 993 -39.95 -5.39 5.48
CA LYS A 993 -39.58 -6.71 4.81
C LYS A 993 -38.36 -7.48 5.43
N ALA A 994 -38.18 -8.81 5.20
CA ALA A 994 -37.09 -9.66 5.80
C ALA A 994 -36.71 -11.05 5.15
N LYS A 995 -35.41 -11.45 5.27
CA LYS A 995 -34.65 -12.76 5.44
C LYS A 995 -34.90 -14.12 4.69
N LEU A 996 -33.80 -14.94 4.48
CA LEU A 996 -33.66 -16.45 4.57
C LEU A 996 -32.18 -17.01 4.39
N HIS A 997 -31.89 -18.37 4.40
CA HIS A 997 -30.59 -19.02 4.84
C HIS A 997 -30.06 -20.38 4.19
N ASN A 998 -28.73 -20.69 4.31
CA ASN A 998 -27.98 -22.01 4.58
C ASN A 998 -27.31 -22.99 3.51
N THR A 999 -26.70 -24.14 3.96
CA THR A 999 -25.47 -24.90 3.46
C THR A 999 -25.54 -26.49 3.56
N ILE A 1000 -24.56 -27.49 3.51
CA ILE A 1000 -23.06 -27.66 3.63
C ILE A 1000 -22.44 -29.14 3.30
N VAL A 1001 -21.10 -29.34 3.12
CA VAL A 1001 -20.17 -30.58 3.28
C VAL A 1001 -19.88 -31.68 2.14
N GLU A 1002 -19.08 -32.78 2.38
CA GLU A 1002 -18.01 -33.45 1.53
C GLU A 1002 -17.64 -34.99 1.84
N GLU A 1003 -16.56 -35.61 1.24
CA GLU A 1003 -15.60 -36.70 1.74
C GLU A 1003 -15.64 -38.23 1.21
N LYS A 1004 -14.69 -39.26 1.21
CA LYS A 1004 -13.28 -39.67 1.72
C LYS A 1004 -12.31 -40.50 0.71
N ALA A 1005 -11.36 -41.46 1.03
CA ALA A 1005 -10.21 -42.05 0.15
C ALA A 1005 -9.41 -43.44 0.48
N GLU A 1006 -8.01 -43.60 0.35
CA GLU A 1006 -6.94 -44.58 0.98
C GLU A 1006 -6.18 -45.85 0.23
N THR A 1007 -4.76 -46.22 0.07
CA THR A 1007 -3.63 -47.40 -0.35
C THR A 1007 -2.94 -48.80 0.32
N ASN A 1008 -1.58 -49.18 0.31
CA ASN A 1008 -0.75 -50.51 0.01
C ASN A 1008 -0.38 -51.85 0.89
N GLU A 1009 0.70 -52.70 0.59
CA GLU A 1009 1.75 -53.72 1.25
C GLU A 1009 2.98 -54.11 0.31
N ASN A 1010 5.33 -54.07 0.40
CA ASN A 1010 6.57 -55.06 0.14
C ASN A 1010 7.19 -55.16 -1.31
N ILE A 1011 8.51 -55.33 -1.50
CA ILE A 1011 9.13 -54.54 -2.60
C ILE A 1011 9.65 -55.24 -3.87
N SER A 1012 10.88 -55.77 -3.85
CA SER A 1012 11.73 -55.74 -5.06
C SER A 1012 11.62 -56.98 -5.95
N GLU A 1013 11.49 -58.16 -5.34
CA GLU A 1013 10.99 -59.38 -6.00
C GLU A 1013 9.62 -59.13 -6.65
N ILE A 1014 8.85 -58.28 -6.00
CA ILE A 1014 7.52 -57.86 -6.38
C ILE A 1014 7.51 -56.88 -7.55
N ILE A 1015 8.49 -55.98 -7.69
CA ILE A 1015 8.68 -55.18 -8.91
C ILE A 1015 8.75 -56.11 -10.13
N TYR A 1016 9.58 -57.15 -10.04
CA TYR A 1016 9.78 -58.09 -11.13
C TYR A 1016 8.51 -58.88 -11.45
N ASN A 1017 7.85 -59.42 -10.41
CA ASN A 1017 6.58 -60.14 -10.55
C ASN A 1017 5.39 -59.24 -10.96
N LEU A 1018 5.43 -57.94 -10.64
CA LEU A 1018 4.46 -56.93 -11.09
C LEU A 1018 4.66 -56.61 -12.57
N ILE A 1019 5.88 -56.23 -12.98
CA ILE A 1019 6.17 -55.86 -14.37
C ILE A 1019 5.83 -57.02 -15.30
N ASN A 1020 6.31 -58.23 -15.01
CA ASN A 1020 6.05 -59.41 -15.85
C ASN A 1020 4.56 -59.79 -15.93
N LYS A 1021 3.73 -59.40 -14.95
CA LYS A 1021 2.26 -59.61 -14.97
C LYS A 1021 1.47 -58.43 -15.53
N ILE A 1022 2.00 -57.20 -15.47
CA ILE A 1022 1.36 -55.98 -15.99
C ILE A 1022 1.69 -55.79 -17.47
N GLU A 1023 2.86 -56.24 -17.93
CA GLU A 1023 3.27 -56.20 -19.33
C GLU A 1023 2.31 -56.92 -20.31
N PRO A 1024 1.65 -58.05 -19.98
CA PRO A 1024 0.60 -58.61 -20.83
C PRO A 1024 -0.79 -57.97 -20.66
N LEU A 1025 -1.01 -57.04 -19.72
CA LEU A 1025 -2.33 -56.48 -19.41
C LEU A 1025 -2.62 -55.12 -20.10
N GLU A 1026 -3.90 -54.76 -20.15
CA GLU A 1026 -4.39 -53.42 -20.50
C GLU A 1026 -4.36 -52.46 -19.30
N GLU A 1027 -4.43 -51.15 -19.55
CA GLU A 1027 -4.29 -50.06 -18.55
C GLU A 1027 -5.14 -50.28 -17.28
N ASN A 1028 -6.45 -50.52 -17.43
CA ASN A 1028 -7.36 -50.73 -16.30
C ASN A 1028 -6.95 -51.94 -15.44
N GLU A 1029 -6.63 -53.08 -16.06
CA GLU A 1029 -6.25 -54.30 -15.35
C GLU A 1029 -4.82 -54.22 -14.78
N GLY A 1030 -3.91 -53.48 -15.41
CA GLY A 1030 -2.58 -53.20 -14.89
C GLY A 1030 -2.60 -52.32 -13.63
N ILE A 1031 -3.37 -51.23 -13.64
CA ILE A 1031 -3.51 -50.34 -12.47
C ILE A 1031 -4.30 -51.04 -11.34
N LYS A 1032 -5.34 -51.80 -11.70
CA LYS A 1032 -6.07 -52.68 -10.78
C LYS A 1032 -5.19 -53.79 -10.20
N TYR A 1033 -4.26 -54.35 -10.98
CA TYR A 1033 -3.32 -55.34 -10.48
C TYR A 1033 -2.31 -54.72 -9.52
N ILE A 1034 -1.65 -53.59 -9.84
CA ILE A 1034 -0.69 -52.97 -8.90
C ILE A 1034 -1.39 -52.50 -7.61
N LEU A 1035 -2.53 -51.80 -7.70
CA LEU A 1035 -3.27 -51.40 -6.49
C LEU A 1035 -3.73 -52.63 -5.71
N GLY A 1036 -4.39 -53.59 -6.37
CA GLY A 1036 -4.82 -54.85 -5.78
C GLY A 1036 -3.69 -55.50 -4.99
N PHE A 1037 -2.64 -55.88 -5.72
CA PHE A 1037 -1.43 -56.50 -5.21
C PHE A 1037 -0.81 -55.76 -4.02
N LEU A 1038 -0.74 -54.42 -4.08
CA LEU A 1038 -0.26 -53.61 -2.96
C LEU A 1038 -1.17 -53.92 -1.75
N ILE A 1039 -2.44 -53.54 -1.77
CA ILE A 1039 -3.29 -53.57 -0.56
C ILE A 1039 -3.52 -55.00 -0.02
N ASP A 1040 -3.59 -55.99 -0.92
CA ASP A 1040 -3.89 -57.40 -0.59
C ASP A 1040 -2.83 -58.04 0.32
N ASN A 1041 -1.78 -57.28 0.66
CA ASN A 1041 -0.83 -57.66 1.66
C ASN A 1041 -0.90 -56.75 2.97
N HIS A 1042 -1.33 -55.42 2.99
CA HIS A 1042 -1.30 -54.28 4.03
C HIS A 1042 -0.06 -53.24 4.43
N TYR A 1043 0.82 -52.64 3.58
CA TYR A 1043 2.10 -51.68 3.66
C TYR A 1043 1.53 -50.27 3.88
N ALA A 1044 0.22 -50.14 3.73
CA ALA A 1044 -0.64 -49.00 3.96
C ALA A 1044 -2.08 -49.55 4.07
N ASP A 1045 -2.93 -49.02 4.93
CA ASP A 1045 -4.20 -49.67 5.33
C ASP A 1045 -5.41 -49.30 4.44
N TYR A 1046 -5.16 -49.22 3.12
CA TYR A 1046 -5.58 -48.12 2.24
C TYR A 1046 -6.13 -48.91 0.89
N GLY A 1047 -6.24 -48.91 -0.52
CA GLY A 1047 -6.08 -48.34 -1.98
C GLY A 1047 -6.46 -46.96 -2.67
N ALA A 1048 -5.58 -46.29 -3.45
CA ALA A 1048 -5.83 -45.03 -4.25
C ALA A 1048 -4.76 -44.63 -5.35
N VAL A 1049 -5.17 -44.06 -6.51
CA VAL A 1049 -4.35 -43.36 -7.56
C VAL A 1049 -5.13 -42.21 -8.25
N LEU A 1050 -4.48 -41.05 -8.49
CA LEU A 1050 -5.06 -39.87 -9.14
C LEU A 1050 -4.38 -39.50 -10.48
N PHE A 1051 -5.12 -38.91 -11.41
CA PHE A 1051 -4.60 -38.34 -12.68
C PHE A 1051 -4.97 -36.85 -12.80
N GLU A 1052 -4.14 -36.08 -13.48
CA GLU A 1052 -4.38 -34.64 -13.70
C GLU A 1052 -5.35 -34.40 -14.88
N LYS A 1053 -6.28 -33.46 -14.71
CA LYS A 1053 -7.28 -33.10 -15.73
C LYS A 1053 -7.77 -31.66 -15.53
N LYS A 1054 -7.24 -30.70 -16.30
CA LYS A 1054 -7.47 -29.24 -16.15
C LYS A 1054 -6.94 -28.72 -14.80
N ASP A 1055 -5.64 -28.89 -14.57
CA ASP A 1055 -4.87 -28.34 -13.44
C ASP A 1055 -5.34 -28.77 -12.04
N GLU A 1056 -6.17 -29.82 -11.99
CA GLU A 1056 -6.66 -30.45 -10.77
C GLU A 1056 -6.51 -31.97 -10.84
N MET A 1057 -6.29 -32.58 -9.68
CA MET A 1057 -6.14 -34.03 -9.53
C MET A 1057 -7.52 -34.69 -9.39
N TYR A 1058 -7.74 -35.78 -10.13
CA TYR A 1058 -8.95 -36.58 -10.05
C TYR A 1058 -8.61 -38.02 -9.69
N LEU A 1059 -9.29 -38.55 -8.67
CA LEU A 1059 -9.23 -39.95 -8.26
C LEU A 1059 -9.93 -40.82 -9.32
N GLN A 1060 -9.15 -41.70 -9.95
CA GLN A 1060 -9.64 -42.62 -10.99
C GLN A 1060 -9.74 -44.06 -10.47
N TYR A 1061 -8.88 -44.43 -9.52
CA TYR A 1061 -8.77 -45.79 -8.99
C TYR A 1061 -8.59 -45.76 -7.47
N GLU A 1062 -9.30 -46.61 -6.73
CA GLU A 1062 -9.16 -46.78 -5.28
C GLU A 1062 -9.49 -48.21 -4.82
N LYS A 1063 -9.14 -48.62 -3.60
CA LYS A 1063 -9.31 -49.98 -3.06
C LYS A 1063 -9.06 -50.11 -1.54
N LEU A 1064 -9.86 -49.49 -0.68
CA LEU A 1064 -9.74 -49.64 0.78
C LEU A 1064 -9.53 -51.13 1.21
N ASN A 1065 -8.76 -51.36 2.28
CA ASN A 1065 -8.39 -52.70 2.74
C ASN A 1065 -9.63 -53.60 2.93
N ASN A 1066 -9.50 -54.88 2.57
CA ASN A 1066 -10.59 -55.86 2.44
C ASN A 1066 -11.69 -55.53 1.40
N ARG A 1067 -11.53 -54.54 0.51
CA ARG A 1067 -12.44 -54.29 -0.64
C ARG A 1067 -11.79 -54.61 -2.00
N LYS A 1068 -12.61 -54.79 -3.04
CA LYS A 1068 -12.16 -54.88 -4.44
C LYS A 1068 -11.84 -53.49 -5.00
N VAL A 1069 -10.99 -53.42 -6.03
CA VAL A 1069 -10.61 -52.14 -6.66
C VAL A 1069 -11.84 -51.50 -7.26
N ASN A 1070 -12.15 -50.28 -6.84
CA ASN A 1070 -13.13 -49.42 -7.46
C ASN A 1070 -12.46 -48.66 -8.61
N ILE A 1071 -13.01 -48.81 -9.82
CA ILE A 1071 -12.63 -48.02 -10.99
C ILE A 1071 -13.76 -47.03 -11.21
N HIS A 1072 -13.50 -45.76 -10.94
CA HIS A 1072 -14.51 -44.70 -11.07
C HIS A 1072 -14.84 -44.50 -12.56
N ARG A 1073 -16.08 -44.82 -12.96
CA ARG A 1073 -16.54 -44.64 -14.35
C ARG A 1073 -16.42 -43.18 -14.82
N GLU A 1074 -16.58 -42.25 -13.90
CA GLU A 1074 -16.23 -40.85 -14.07
C GLU A 1074 -15.23 -40.46 -12.97
N PRO A 1075 -14.02 -39.97 -13.30
CA PRO A 1075 -13.01 -39.59 -12.31
C PRO A 1075 -13.56 -38.57 -11.29
N VAL A 1076 -13.35 -38.81 -10.00
CA VAL A 1076 -13.84 -37.94 -8.91
C VAL A 1076 -12.81 -36.86 -8.59
N ASN A 1077 -13.20 -35.58 -8.60
CA ASN A 1077 -12.30 -34.48 -8.28
C ASN A 1077 -11.81 -34.58 -6.82
N MET A 1078 -10.51 -34.39 -6.59
CA MET A 1078 -9.91 -34.43 -5.25
C MET A 1078 -10.57 -33.46 -4.25
N LYS A 1079 -11.27 -32.41 -4.69
CA LYS A 1079 -12.07 -31.52 -3.82
C LYS A 1079 -13.26 -32.20 -3.11
N TYR A 1080 -13.69 -33.38 -3.54
CA TYR A 1080 -14.80 -34.13 -2.92
C TYR A 1080 -14.33 -35.42 -2.22
N VAL A 1081 -13.11 -35.87 -2.54
CA VAL A 1081 -12.35 -36.95 -1.89
C VAL A 1081 -11.74 -36.39 -0.59
N ASN A 1082 -11.57 -37.16 0.51
CA ASN A 1082 -11.05 -36.62 1.80
C ASN A 1082 -10.62 -37.61 2.95
N HIS A 1083 -10.17 -38.86 2.69
CA HIS A 1083 -9.23 -39.55 3.62
C HIS A 1083 -7.81 -39.34 3.06
N MET A 1084 -7.41 -38.11 2.80
CA MET A 1084 -6.10 -37.83 2.20
C MET A 1084 -5.64 -36.42 2.54
N SER A 1085 -4.33 -36.24 2.74
CA SER A 1085 -3.77 -34.90 2.87
C SER A 1085 -3.77 -34.20 1.50
N HIS A 1086 -4.76 -33.35 1.29
CA HIS A 1086 -4.81 -32.42 0.16
C HIS A 1086 -3.60 -31.49 0.13
N LYS A 1087 -2.97 -31.20 1.27
CA LYS A 1087 -1.77 -30.36 1.33
C LYS A 1087 -0.58 -31.07 0.70
N ILE A 1088 -0.38 -32.36 1.01
CA ILE A 1088 0.70 -33.17 0.42
C ILE A 1088 0.46 -33.41 -1.07
N ILE A 1089 -0.76 -33.77 -1.49
CA ILE A 1089 -1.05 -33.98 -2.92
C ILE A 1089 -0.85 -32.69 -3.72
N ARG A 1090 -1.31 -31.54 -3.22
CA ARG A 1090 -1.08 -30.22 -3.87
C ARG A 1090 0.39 -29.79 -3.86
N TYR A 1091 1.20 -30.23 -2.90
CA TYR A 1091 2.64 -30.00 -2.92
C TYR A 1091 3.30 -30.82 -4.02
N VAL A 1092 3.15 -32.16 -3.97
CA VAL A 1092 3.74 -33.10 -4.94
C VAL A 1092 3.31 -32.77 -6.37
N ALA A 1093 2.05 -32.36 -6.58
CA ALA A 1093 1.54 -31.96 -7.90
C ALA A 1093 2.17 -30.66 -8.44
N ARG A 1094 2.72 -29.80 -7.58
CA ARG A 1094 3.27 -28.48 -7.97
C ARG A 1094 4.79 -28.42 -7.96
N THR A 1095 5.46 -29.26 -7.17
CA THR A 1095 6.92 -29.33 -7.12
C THR A 1095 7.49 -30.48 -7.93
N GLY A 1096 6.72 -31.55 -8.16
CA GLY A 1096 7.24 -32.79 -8.75
C GLY A 1096 8.19 -33.56 -7.83
N GLU A 1097 8.30 -33.17 -6.56
CA GLU A 1097 9.08 -33.85 -5.53
C GLU A 1097 8.25 -34.93 -4.84
N GLU A 1098 8.85 -36.05 -4.44
CA GLU A 1098 8.15 -37.05 -3.62
C GLU A 1098 8.18 -36.67 -2.13
N ILE A 1099 7.09 -36.95 -1.41
CA ILE A 1099 7.00 -36.69 0.03
C ILE A 1099 6.90 -38.00 0.79
N ILE A 1100 7.78 -38.17 1.79
CA ILE A 1100 7.81 -39.32 2.70
C ILE A 1100 7.75 -38.79 4.14
N LEU A 1101 6.64 -39.06 4.84
CA LEU A 1101 6.47 -38.74 6.26
C LEU A 1101 6.36 -40.06 7.04
N ASN A 1102 7.45 -40.48 7.68
CA ASN A 1102 7.50 -41.70 8.49
C ASN A 1102 7.13 -41.49 9.97
N LYS A 1103 6.79 -40.26 10.36
CA LYS A 1103 6.12 -39.93 11.63
C LYS A 1103 5.39 -38.60 11.51
N LYS A 1104 4.51 -38.32 12.48
CA LYS A 1104 3.86 -37.00 12.65
C LYS A 1104 4.94 -35.91 12.75
N PRO A 1105 4.94 -34.88 11.89
CA PRO A 1105 6.00 -33.88 11.86
C PRO A 1105 5.88 -32.90 13.05
N GLU A 1106 6.98 -32.67 13.77
CA GLU A 1106 7.04 -31.78 14.93
C GLU A 1106 7.26 -30.30 14.54
N LYS A 1107 7.84 -30.05 13.36
CA LYS A 1107 8.13 -28.72 12.80
C LYS A 1107 7.98 -28.75 11.26
N GLY A 1108 7.70 -27.59 10.65
CA GLY A 1108 7.66 -27.41 9.20
C GLY A 1108 6.26 -27.44 8.55
N LEU A 1109 6.22 -27.60 7.23
CA LEU A 1109 5.03 -27.34 6.38
C LEU A 1109 3.79 -28.19 6.71
N TYR A 1110 3.96 -29.42 7.20
CA TYR A 1110 2.87 -30.40 7.34
C TYR A 1110 2.36 -30.60 8.78
N VAL A 1111 2.88 -29.85 9.77
CA VAL A 1111 2.52 -29.98 11.20
C VAL A 1111 1.03 -29.77 11.44
N ARG A 1112 0.42 -28.80 10.75
CA ARG A 1112 -1.00 -28.42 10.86
C ARG A 1112 -1.82 -28.87 9.64
N ASP A 1113 -1.61 -30.09 9.15
CA ASP A 1113 -2.55 -30.71 8.20
C ASP A 1113 -3.64 -31.44 8.99
N LEU A 1114 -4.90 -31.01 8.85
CA LEU A 1114 -6.03 -31.53 9.62
C LEU A 1114 -6.19 -33.05 9.51
N TYR A 1115 -5.89 -33.63 8.34
CA TYR A 1115 -6.01 -35.06 8.12
C TYR A 1115 -4.92 -35.84 8.89
N ILE A 1116 -3.71 -35.30 8.96
CA ILE A 1116 -2.57 -35.87 9.70
C ILE A 1116 -2.71 -35.62 11.21
N MET A 1117 -3.29 -34.48 11.61
CA MET A 1117 -3.54 -34.16 13.02
C MET A 1117 -4.51 -35.15 13.67
N ASN A 1118 -5.55 -35.57 12.95
CA ASN A 1118 -6.63 -36.43 13.45
C ASN A 1118 -6.31 -37.94 13.50
N LYS A 1119 -5.08 -38.37 13.16
CA LYS A 1119 -4.60 -39.74 13.36
C LYS A 1119 -3.50 -39.78 14.43
N ASP A 1120 -3.55 -40.74 15.35
CA ASP A 1120 -2.59 -40.87 16.46
C ASP A 1120 -1.19 -41.22 15.95
N GLU A 1121 -1.07 -42.36 15.25
CA GLU A 1121 0.09 -42.75 14.47
C GLU A 1121 -0.27 -42.83 12.98
N VAL A 1122 0.57 -42.21 12.14
CA VAL A 1122 0.40 -42.24 10.69
C VAL A 1122 1.75 -42.09 9.98
N SER A 1123 1.96 -42.87 8.92
CA SER A 1123 3.01 -42.66 7.92
C SER A 1123 2.36 -42.31 6.59
N ILE A 1124 2.84 -41.32 5.83
CA ILE A 1124 2.36 -40.93 4.48
C ILE A 1124 3.49 -41.00 3.45
N LEU A 1125 3.18 -41.41 2.23
CA LEU A 1125 4.08 -41.41 1.08
C LEU A 1125 3.31 -40.97 -0.17
N CYS A 1126 3.82 -39.98 -0.91
CA CYS A 1126 3.17 -39.45 -2.10
C CYS A 1126 4.19 -39.30 -3.23
N ILE A 1127 3.96 -39.97 -4.36
CA ILE A 1127 4.91 -40.10 -5.48
C ILE A 1127 4.28 -39.57 -6.78
N PRO A 1128 4.94 -38.67 -7.52
CA PRO A 1128 4.47 -38.17 -8.81
C PRO A 1128 4.65 -39.20 -9.93
N ILE A 1129 3.67 -39.25 -10.84
CA ILE A 1129 3.68 -40.03 -12.08
C ILE A 1129 4.06 -39.09 -13.21
N ASN A 1130 5.32 -39.13 -13.65
CA ASN A 1130 5.85 -38.27 -14.70
C ASN A 1130 6.03 -39.05 -16.01
N TYR A 1131 5.70 -38.43 -17.15
CA TYR A 1131 5.98 -38.94 -18.49
C TYR A 1131 6.68 -37.87 -19.32
N LEU A 1132 7.86 -38.18 -19.87
CA LEU A 1132 8.71 -37.24 -20.61
C LEU A 1132 8.97 -35.90 -19.87
N GLY A 1133 9.06 -35.94 -18.54
CA GLY A 1133 9.27 -34.77 -17.68
C GLY A 1133 8.00 -33.99 -17.31
N VAL A 1134 6.84 -34.35 -17.85
CA VAL A 1134 5.54 -33.74 -17.53
C VAL A 1134 4.81 -34.60 -16.49
N LEU A 1135 4.24 -33.98 -15.45
CA LEU A 1135 3.36 -34.65 -14.51
C LEU A 1135 2.07 -35.09 -15.23
N ILE A 1136 1.60 -36.30 -14.97
CA ILE A 1136 0.30 -36.79 -15.49
C ILE A 1136 -0.60 -37.40 -14.41
N GLY A 1137 -0.08 -37.65 -13.20
CA GLY A 1137 -0.81 -38.24 -12.10
C GLY A 1137 0.02 -38.37 -10.82
N ILE A 1138 -0.58 -38.91 -9.75
CA ILE A 1138 0.05 -39.15 -8.45
C ILE A 1138 -0.41 -40.49 -7.88
N VAL A 1139 0.51 -41.21 -7.24
CA VAL A 1139 0.22 -42.36 -6.36
C VAL A 1139 0.35 -41.87 -4.91
N TYR A 1140 -0.73 -41.94 -4.12
CA TYR A 1140 -0.80 -41.39 -2.75
C TYR A 1140 -1.05 -42.47 -1.70
N LEU A 1141 -0.26 -42.50 -0.63
CA LEU A 1141 -0.17 -43.63 0.29
C LEU A 1141 -0.13 -43.28 1.79
N GLU A 1142 -0.67 -44.15 2.65
CA GLU A 1142 -0.67 -44.00 4.12
C GLU A 1142 -0.84 -45.32 4.89
N LYS A 1143 -0.10 -45.51 6.00
CA LYS A 1143 -0.30 -46.60 6.96
C LYS A 1143 -0.57 -46.05 8.36
N ALA A 1144 -1.44 -46.68 9.13
CA ALA A 1144 -1.84 -46.31 10.50
C ALA A 1144 -0.83 -46.74 11.58
N ARG A 1145 0.47 -46.59 11.28
CA ARG A 1145 1.62 -46.84 12.18
C ARG A 1145 2.80 -45.96 11.77
N THR A 1146 3.69 -45.64 12.70
CA THR A 1146 4.94 -44.93 12.43
C THR A 1146 6.01 -45.82 11.77
N GLN A 1147 7.00 -45.17 11.14
CA GLN A 1147 8.18 -45.75 10.46
C GLN A 1147 7.90 -46.79 9.36
N CYS A 1148 6.72 -46.76 8.74
CA CYS A 1148 6.28 -47.86 7.87
C CYS A 1148 6.73 -47.75 6.39
N PHE A 1149 7.02 -46.55 5.88
CA PHE A 1149 7.48 -46.36 4.50
C PHE A 1149 9.00 -46.34 4.40
N ASN A 1150 9.58 -47.53 4.40
CA ASN A 1150 11.01 -47.77 4.16
C ASN A 1150 11.42 -47.42 2.70
N GLY A 1151 12.73 -47.23 2.45
CA GLY A 1151 13.26 -46.81 1.14
C GLY A 1151 13.21 -47.85 0.01
N ASN A 1152 13.19 -49.13 0.35
CA ASN A 1152 11.93 -49.87 0.34
C ASN A 1152 10.89 -49.62 -0.80
N ILE A 1153 9.67 -49.23 -0.38
CA ILE A 1153 8.41 -49.12 -1.15
C ILE A 1153 8.41 -48.12 -2.29
N ILE A 1154 9.17 -47.04 -2.16
CA ILE A 1154 9.35 -46.02 -3.19
C ILE A 1154 9.85 -46.68 -4.49
N LYS A 1155 10.69 -47.73 -4.38
CA LYS A 1155 11.19 -48.48 -5.52
C LYS A 1155 10.11 -49.28 -6.26
N ILE A 1156 9.05 -49.79 -5.59
CA ILE A 1156 7.98 -50.49 -6.34
C ILE A 1156 7.36 -49.54 -7.35
N ILE A 1157 6.86 -48.44 -6.82
CA ILE A 1157 5.98 -47.54 -7.53
C ILE A 1157 6.79 -46.87 -8.64
N LYS A 1158 8.00 -46.40 -8.34
CA LYS A 1158 8.91 -45.84 -9.35
C LYS A 1158 9.36 -46.84 -10.43
N SER A 1159 9.55 -48.12 -10.12
CA SER A 1159 9.95 -49.11 -11.14
C SER A 1159 8.78 -49.63 -11.99
N VAL A 1160 7.54 -49.64 -11.48
CA VAL A 1160 6.36 -50.16 -12.22
C VAL A 1160 5.59 -49.06 -12.95
N ILE A 1161 5.68 -47.80 -12.50
CA ILE A 1161 5.08 -46.62 -13.18
C ILE A 1161 5.38 -46.58 -14.70
N PRO A 1162 6.62 -46.76 -15.19
CA PRO A 1162 6.92 -46.69 -16.62
C PRO A 1162 6.14 -47.72 -17.44
N THR A 1163 6.02 -48.95 -16.95
CA THR A 1163 5.25 -50.02 -17.58
C THR A 1163 3.77 -49.66 -17.67
N LEU A 1164 3.19 -49.11 -16.59
CA LEU A 1164 1.78 -48.67 -16.56
C LEU A 1164 1.50 -47.55 -17.56
N ILE A 1165 2.36 -46.52 -17.64
CA ILE A 1165 2.17 -45.42 -18.60
C ILE A 1165 2.27 -45.92 -20.05
N SER A 1166 3.15 -46.89 -20.33
CA SER A 1166 3.32 -47.46 -21.69
C SER A 1166 2.07 -48.16 -22.25
N LYS A 1167 1.11 -48.49 -21.39
CA LYS A 1167 -0.19 -49.10 -21.72
C LYS A 1167 -1.30 -48.09 -22.01
N ARG A 1168 -1.10 -46.81 -21.68
CA ARG A 1168 -2.12 -45.76 -21.85
C ARG A 1168 -2.41 -45.51 -23.33
N THR A 1169 -3.53 -46.02 -23.82
CA THR A 1169 -3.85 -46.09 -25.27
C THR A 1169 -3.94 -44.71 -25.92
N THR A 1170 -4.30 -43.67 -25.16
CA THR A 1170 -4.32 -42.27 -25.60
C THR A 1170 -2.95 -41.72 -26.02
N ILE A 1171 -1.84 -42.35 -25.62
CA ILE A 1171 -0.47 -41.95 -26.01
C ILE A 1171 -0.04 -42.59 -27.35
N LYS A 1172 -0.75 -43.63 -27.83
CA LYS A 1172 -0.41 -44.35 -29.09
C LYS A 1172 -1.28 -43.98 -30.29
N HIS A 1173 -2.33 -43.19 -30.14
CA HIS A 1173 -3.22 -42.78 -31.24
C HIS A 1173 -2.90 -41.40 -31.84
N VAL A 1174 -1.66 -41.20 -32.27
CA VAL A 1174 -1.36 -40.21 -33.33
C VAL A 1174 -1.83 -40.80 -34.66
N ASN A 1175 -3.12 -40.66 -34.96
CA ASN A 1175 -3.72 -41.27 -36.15
C ASN A 1175 -3.45 -40.45 -37.43
N LEU A 1176 -2.25 -40.64 -37.99
CA LEU A 1176 -1.79 -40.03 -39.24
C LEU A 1176 -2.67 -40.32 -40.47
N TYR A 1177 -3.58 -41.31 -40.42
CA TYR A 1177 -4.42 -41.67 -41.56
C TYR A 1177 -5.57 -40.68 -41.82
N ASN A 1178 -6.07 -40.00 -40.78
CA ASN A 1178 -7.10 -38.98 -40.92
C ASN A 1178 -6.58 -37.66 -41.54
N LEU A 1179 -5.29 -37.59 -41.87
CA LEU A 1179 -4.61 -36.44 -42.47
C LEU A 1179 -4.60 -36.50 -44.01
N LEU A 1180 -5.17 -37.53 -44.63
CA LEU A 1180 -4.95 -37.85 -46.06
C LEU A 1180 -6.19 -37.99 -46.96
N ASN A 1181 -7.43 -37.83 -46.46
CA ASN A 1181 -8.60 -37.55 -47.34
C ASN A 1181 -9.81 -36.97 -46.58
N PRO A 1182 -10.43 -35.85 -47.04
CA PRO A 1182 -11.56 -35.21 -46.38
C PRO A 1182 -12.90 -35.37 -47.12
N GLN A 1183 -14.02 -35.32 -46.38
CA GLN A 1183 -15.27 -34.65 -46.82
C GLN A 1183 -16.34 -34.56 -45.70
N ASN A 1184 -16.75 -33.32 -45.39
CA ASN A 1184 -18.10 -32.74 -45.14
C ASN A 1184 -19.24 -33.62 -44.57
N ILE A 1185 -20.19 -33.11 -43.77
CA ILE A 1185 -20.89 -31.81 -43.87
C ILE A 1185 -21.09 -31.14 -42.49
N ILE A 1186 -21.10 -29.79 -42.48
CA ILE A 1186 -21.39 -28.92 -41.33
C ILE A 1186 -22.85 -28.40 -41.43
N SER A 1187 -23.52 -28.21 -40.29
CA SER A 1187 -24.74 -27.37 -40.21
C SER A 1187 -24.39 -25.99 -39.63
N GLU A 1188 -24.66 -24.91 -40.37
CA GLU A 1188 -24.19 -23.57 -40.03
C GLU A 1188 -24.90 -22.91 -38.83
N LEU A 1189 -24.20 -21.95 -38.21
CA LEU A 1189 -24.80 -21.03 -37.23
C LEU A 1189 -25.67 -20.00 -37.93
N THR A 1190 -26.77 -19.58 -37.32
CA THR A 1190 -27.60 -18.48 -37.85
C THR A 1190 -26.92 -17.12 -37.63
N ASN A 1191 -27.22 -16.12 -38.46
CA ASN A 1191 -26.60 -14.79 -38.36
C ASN A 1191 -26.66 -14.18 -36.95
N ARG A 1192 -27.77 -14.34 -36.22
CA ARG A 1192 -27.93 -13.81 -34.84
C ARG A 1192 -27.12 -14.62 -33.80
N GLU A 1193 -26.90 -15.91 -34.05
CA GLU A 1193 -25.96 -16.72 -33.28
C GLU A 1193 -24.50 -16.29 -33.57
N ILE A 1194 -24.16 -15.94 -34.81
CA ILE A 1194 -22.83 -15.43 -35.19
C ILE A 1194 -22.56 -14.06 -34.56
N GLU A 1195 -23.52 -13.13 -34.56
CA GLU A 1195 -23.38 -11.82 -33.87
C GLU A 1195 -23.15 -11.99 -32.36
N VAL A 1196 -23.94 -12.84 -31.69
CA VAL A 1196 -23.71 -13.18 -30.29
C VAL A 1196 -22.31 -13.77 -30.10
N LEU A 1197 -21.84 -14.64 -31.01
CA LEU A 1197 -20.54 -15.28 -30.90
C LEU A 1197 -19.34 -14.33 -31.11
N LYS A 1198 -19.49 -13.28 -31.92
CA LYS A 1198 -18.47 -12.21 -32.06
C LYS A 1198 -18.28 -11.43 -30.77
N LEU A 1199 -19.37 -10.90 -30.21
CA LEU A 1199 -19.32 -10.17 -28.93
C LEU A 1199 -18.83 -11.07 -27.76
N VAL A 1200 -19.13 -12.37 -27.81
CA VAL A 1200 -18.59 -13.37 -26.89
C VAL A 1200 -17.08 -13.56 -27.05
N ALA A 1201 -16.55 -13.49 -28.28
CA ALA A 1201 -15.13 -13.58 -28.59
C ALA A 1201 -14.34 -12.30 -28.25
N GLU A 1202 -15.00 -11.14 -28.30
CA GLU A 1202 -14.52 -9.87 -27.76
C GLU A 1202 -14.54 -9.82 -26.22
N GLY A 1203 -14.94 -10.91 -25.56
CA GLY A 1203 -14.91 -11.06 -24.11
C GLY A 1203 -16.10 -10.47 -23.36
N MET A 1204 -17.11 -9.93 -24.06
CA MET A 1204 -18.28 -9.32 -23.42
C MET A 1204 -19.06 -10.32 -22.55
N SER A 1205 -19.71 -9.80 -21.50
CA SER A 1205 -20.62 -10.58 -20.65
C SER A 1205 -21.99 -10.79 -21.31
N ASN A 1206 -22.76 -11.80 -20.88
CA ASN A 1206 -24.14 -11.99 -21.39
C ASN A 1206 -25.07 -10.81 -21.07
N ALA A 1207 -24.81 -10.07 -19.99
CA ALA A 1207 -25.55 -8.85 -19.67
C ALA A 1207 -25.20 -7.72 -20.65
N SER A 1208 -23.91 -7.56 -20.98
CA SER A 1208 -23.41 -6.60 -21.98
C SER A 1208 -24.05 -6.89 -23.34
N ILE A 1209 -23.95 -8.14 -23.83
CA ILE A 1209 -24.52 -8.59 -25.12
C ILE A 1209 -26.03 -8.36 -25.18
N SER A 1210 -26.75 -8.55 -24.07
CA SER A 1210 -28.21 -8.32 -24.02
C SER A 1210 -28.58 -6.85 -24.25
N LYS A 1211 -27.76 -5.91 -23.74
CA LYS A 1211 -27.92 -4.48 -24.01
C LYS A 1211 -27.49 -4.12 -25.43
N GLU A 1212 -26.31 -4.58 -25.86
CA GLU A 1212 -25.71 -4.28 -27.16
C GLU A 1212 -26.60 -4.69 -28.35
N LEU A 1213 -27.20 -5.88 -28.26
CA LEU A 1213 -28.08 -6.44 -29.28
C LEU A 1213 -29.58 -6.16 -29.04
N TYR A 1214 -29.93 -5.35 -28.02
CA TYR A 1214 -31.31 -5.01 -27.64
C TYR A 1214 -32.25 -6.23 -27.50
N ILE A 1215 -31.79 -7.30 -26.84
CA ILE A 1215 -32.53 -8.56 -26.62
C ILE A 1215 -32.44 -9.01 -25.16
N THR A 1216 -33.37 -9.86 -24.71
CA THR A 1216 -33.37 -10.28 -23.29
C THR A 1216 -32.15 -11.14 -22.92
N LEU A 1217 -31.73 -11.06 -21.67
CA LEU A 1217 -30.63 -11.86 -21.12
C LEU A 1217 -30.91 -13.38 -21.16
N GLY A 1218 -32.18 -13.79 -21.19
CA GLY A 1218 -32.59 -15.18 -21.46
C GLY A 1218 -32.36 -15.58 -22.92
N THR A 1219 -32.72 -14.71 -23.87
CA THR A 1219 -32.50 -14.90 -25.31
C THR A 1219 -31.01 -15.11 -25.63
N VAL A 1220 -30.12 -14.32 -25.02
CA VAL A 1220 -28.66 -14.48 -25.16
C VAL A 1220 -28.16 -15.85 -24.67
N LYS A 1221 -28.70 -16.35 -23.54
CA LYS A 1221 -28.35 -17.69 -23.01
C LYS A 1221 -28.80 -18.81 -23.96
N ASN A 1222 -29.99 -18.71 -24.54
CA ASN A 1222 -30.47 -19.72 -25.50
C ASN A 1222 -29.65 -19.74 -26.79
N HIS A 1223 -29.31 -18.58 -27.37
CA HIS A 1223 -28.41 -18.54 -28.54
C HIS A 1223 -27.04 -19.16 -28.22
N LEU A 1224 -26.46 -18.87 -27.04
CA LEU A 1224 -25.22 -19.51 -26.62
C LEU A 1224 -25.35 -21.03 -26.46
N SER A 1225 -26.44 -21.53 -25.90
CA SER A 1225 -26.68 -22.99 -25.79
C SER A 1225 -26.76 -23.65 -27.17
N ASN A 1226 -27.41 -23.01 -28.14
CA ASN A 1226 -27.49 -23.50 -29.52
C ASN A 1226 -26.12 -23.47 -30.22
N ILE A 1227 -25.34 -22.39 -30.05
CA ILE A 1227 -23.97 -22.28 -30.57
C ILE A 1227 -23.10 -23.40 -30.02
N TYR A 1228 -23.19 -23.66 -28.71
CA TYR A 1228 -22.41 -24.70 -28.04
C TYR A 1228 -22.76 -26.09 -28.58
N SER A 1229 -24.05 -26.37 -28.78
CA SER A 1229 -24.50 -27.63 -29.41
C SER A 1229 -24.08 -27.77 -30.88
N LYS A 1230 -24.16 -26.69 -31.68
CA LYS A 1230 -23.85 -26.72 -33.12
C LYS A 1230 -22.34 -26.76 -33.44
N LEU A 1231 -21.51 -26.27 -32.52
CA LEU A 1231 -20.04 -26.33 -32.63
C LEU A 1231 -19.41 -27.52 -31.88
N GLU A 1232 -20.23 -28.34 -31.21
CA GLU A 1232 -19.85 -29.49 -30.38
C GLU A 1232 -18.88 -29.11 -29.24
N VAL A 1233 -19.23 -28.08 -28.47
CA VAL A 1233 -18.42 -27.54 -27.36
C VAL A 1233 -19.21 -27.35 -26.07
N ASP A 1234 -18.53 -27.50 -24.93
CA ASP A 1234 -19.07 -27.40 -23.56
C ASP A 1234 -18.82 -26.03 -22.90
N SER A 1235 -18.17 -25.07 -23.56
CA SER A 1235 -17.82 -23.79 -22.92
C SER A 1235 -17.70 -22.59 -23.87
N ARG A 1236 -17.89 -21.39 -23.29
CA ARG A 1236 -17.76 -20.08 -23.94
C ARG A 1236 -16.46 -19.91 -24.72
N ILE A 1237 -15.34 -20.19 -24.07
CA ILE A 1237 -14.00 -20.00 -24.64
C ILE A 1237 -13.74 -21.02 -25.76
N LYS A 1238 -14.18 -22.27 -25.59
CA LYS A 1238 -14.10 -23.27 -26.65
C LYS A 1238 -14.97 -22.90 -27.86
N ALA A 1239 -16.15 -22.32 -27.68
CA ALA A 1239 -16.97 -21.84 -28.79
C ALA A 1239 -16.30 -20.74 -29.60
N VAL A 1240 -15.59 -19.82 -28.93
CA VAL A 1240 -14.80 -18.77 -29.59
C VAL A 1240 -13.63 -19.37 -30.38
N ILE A 1241 -12.84 -20.24 -29.75
CA ILE A 1241 -11.70 -20.90 -30.39
C ILE A 1241 -12.20 -21.73 -31.59
N ARG A 1242 -13.16 -22.63 -31.38
CA ARG A 1242 -13.76 -23.47 -32.42
C ARG A 1242 -14.36 -22.68 -33.58
N ALA A 1243 -14.90 -21.48 -33.34
CA ALA A 1243 -15.45 -20.63 -34.39
C ALA A 1243 -14.40 -19.75 -35.09
N LYS A 1244 -13.24 -19.47 -34.47
CA LYS A 1244 -12.06 -18.98 -35.19
C LYS A 1244 -11.41 -20.09 -36.01
N ASP A 1245 -11.25 -21.29 -35.46
CA ASP A 1245 -10.71 -22.47 -36.15
C ASP A 1245 -11.53 -22.84 -37.40
N LEU A 1246 -12.85 -22.60 -37.36
CA LEU A 1246 -13.79 -22.79 -38.47
C LEU A 1246 -14.00 -21.52 -39.33
N ASN A 1247 -13.26 -20.43 -39.09
CA ASN A 1247 -13.37 -19.12 -39.79
C ASN A 1247 -14.78 -18.50 -39.81
N ILE A 1248 -15.66 -18.86 -38.87
CA ILE A 1248 -17.02 -18.29 -38.75
C ILE A 1248 -16.96 -16.85 -38.19
N ILE A 1249 -15.94 -16.55 -37.39
CA ILE A 1249 -15.70 -15.22 -36.82
C ILE A 1249 -14.26 -14.74 -37.05
N ASN A 1250 -14.07 -13.82 -37.98
CA ASN A 1250 -12.81 -13.08 -38.11
C ASN A 1250 -12.79 -11.92 -37.11
N ILE A 1251 -11.78 -11.93 -36.23
CA ILE A 1251 -11.35 -10.89 -35.29
C ILE A 1251 -9.82 -10.92 -35.28
#